data_AF-A0A1X1HLV7-F1
#
_entry.id   AF-A0A1X1HLV7-F1
#
_cell.length_a   1.000
_cell.length_b   1.000
_cell.length_c   1.000
_cell.angle_alpha   90.00
_cell.angle_beta   90.00
_cell.angle_gamma   90.00
#
_symmetry.space_group_name_H-M   'P 1'
#
loop_
_entity.id
_entity.type
_entity.pdbx_description
1 polymer ?
#
loop_
_entity_poly.entity_id
_entity_poly.type
_entity_poly.pdbx_seq_one_letter_code
_entity_poly.pdbx_strand_id
1 'polypeptide(L)'
;MKKSKKILVTSLATATLGLIALSDTTGDFPFSAQHVSAQEKDASKNSKVVKENTTPAPNQAEKPKTPAPKSAPKPEPKPAPKPEPKPAPKPAEKPKTPAQKPAEKPKNTSPKEDKSKSTAQSGWVGSSYYENGTKVTNKWIFDKKANSYFYLNSSGNYVQNAWVGNYYLKSDGKMAKSEWIYDKNYGSYYYLTAEGSYARNAWVGNYYLKSDGKRAKNEWIYDNNYGSYYYLTGEGSYARNTWVGNYYLKSDGKMAKAEWIYDKNYGSYYYLTAEGSYARNKWVGNYYLKSDGKMAKNEWVDGGRYYVGDDGVWQPKPAPKPAPKPAEKPKTPAQKPAEKPKTPAQKPAEKPKTPAPKSAPKPAEKAKETTPKQDKSQSKVQSGWVGNYYIKSDGKRAKNEWVDGGRYYVDSDGKKVKSDWIYDKNYGSYYYLTAEGSYARNKWVGNYYLKSDGKMAKNEWVDGGRYYVESDGKMAKDKWVDGGRYYVGYDGVWQPKPAAGNPYSAALKTAQAYNRIHLSKKRIYEMLIFEGFNSDTAQYAINHLQADYKANALAKAIGYRKNSNFSKTKIYDWLTSPSIDKFTKEEANYAIQKLNLPSEGSYPRNKWVGYYYYKSDGKLAKNEWVDGGRYYVESDGKMARDKWVDGGRYYVGYDGVWQPKLDGKQYNAALKTAQAYNRIHLSKKRIYEMLIFEGFNSDTAQYAINHLQADYKANALAKARGYRKHNNFSKTKIYDWLTSPWIDKFTKEEANYAIQHLGD
;
A
#
# COMPACT_ATOMS: atom_id res chain seq x y z
N MET A 1 -43.60 22.03 52.67
CA MET A 1 -44.05 21.61 51.31
C MET A 1 -43.09 22.12 50.25
N LYS A 2 -42.94 21.39 49.14
CA LYS A 2 -42.02 21.70 48.03
C LYS A 2 -42.47 22.96 47.28
N LYS A 3 -41.55 23.89 46.95
CA LYS A 3 -41.78 24.94 45.94
C LYS A 3 -40.91 24.66 44.71
N SER A 4 -41.52 24.11 43.67
CA SER A 4 -40.90 23.94 42.36
C SER A 4 -40.82 25.29 41.64
N LYS A 5 -39.62 25.71 41.22
CA LYS A 5 -39.45 26.81 40.27
C LYS A 5 -39.27 26.22 38.87
N LYS A 6 -40.26 26.38 38.01
CA LYS A 6 -40.06 26.27 36.56
C LYS A 6 -39.25 27.48 36.10
N ILE A 7 -38.22 27.27 35.28
CA ILE A 7 -37.51 28.34 34.56
C ILE A 7 -37.91 28.25 33.09
N LEU A 8 -38.33 29.38 32.55
CA LEU A 8 -38.70 29.57 31.15
C LEU A 8 -37.41 29.70 30.33
N VAL A 9 -37.35 29.07 29.15
CA VAL A 9 -36.32 29.35 28.14
C VAL A 9 -37.02 29.81 26.88
N THR A 10 -36.97 31.12 26.64
CA THR A 10 -37.55 31.75 25.44
C THR A 10 -36.48 31.86 24.36
N SER A 11 -36.76 31.33 23.17
CA SER A 11 -35.92 31.50 21.99
C SER A 11 -36.12 32.88 21.37
N LEU A 12 -35.02 33.60 21.08
CA LEU A 12 -35.04 34.76 20.18
C LEU A 12 -33.86 34.66 19.19
N ALA A 13 -34.09 35.08 17.95
CA ALA A 13 -33.11 35.05 16.87
C ALA A 13 -32.72 36.47 16.44
N THR A 14 -31.43 36.68 16.20
CA THR A 14 -30.84 37.83 15.48
C THR A 14 -29.52 37.32 14.88
N ALA A 15 -29.39 37.18 13.56
CA ALA A 15 -29.17 38.22 12.55
C ALA A 15 -27.67 38.54 12.37
N THR A 16 -27.12 38.15 11.21
CA THR A 16 -25.74 38.44 10.81
C THR A 16 -25.77 39.49 9.69
N LEU A 17 -25.16 40.65 9.93
CA LEU A 17 -25.08 41.74 8.96
C LEU A 17 -24.12 41.38 7.80
N GLY A 18 -24.58 41.62 6.58
CA GLY A 18 -23.72 41.67 5.39
C GLY A 18 -23.03 43.03 5.27
N LEU A 19 -21.86 43.05 4.64
CA LEU A 19 -21.15 44.28 4.29
C LEU A 19 -20.94 44.28 2.77
N ILE A 20 -21.59 45.24 2.10
CA ILE A 20 -21.57 45.42 0.66
C ILE A 20 -20.38 46.30 0.28
N ALA A 21 -19.68 45.94 -0.80
CA ALA A 21 -18.90 46.87 -1.60
C ALA A 21 -19.27 46.64 -3.08
N LEU A 22 -19.87 47.67 -3.70
CA LEU A 22 -20.23 47.69 -5.11
C LEU A 22 -19.10 48.34 -5.92
N SER A 23 -18.86 47.83 -7.12
CA SER A 23 -18.36 48.62 -8.25
C SER A 23 -18.72 47.90 -9.55
N ASP A 24 -19.69 48.42 -10.28
CA ASP A 24 -20.06 47.95 -11.61
C ASP A 24 -18.97 48.25 -12.64
N THR A 25 -18.88 47.39 -13.66
CA THR A 25 -18.64 47.83 -15.04
C THR A 25 -19.38 46.92 -16.02
N THR A 26 -20.35 47.50 -16.71
CA THR A 26 -21.02 46.92 -17.88
C THR A 26 -20.07 46.80 -19.07
N GLY A 27 -20.18 45.72 -19.85
CA GLY A 27 -19.46 45.51 -21.10
C GLY A 27 -20.20 44.51 -21.98
N ASP A 28 -20.65 44.96 -23.15
CA ASP A 28 -21.68 44.32 -23.97
C ASP A 28 -21.16 43.32 -25.03
N PHE A 29 -21.90 42.20 -25.17
CA PHE A 29 -22.12 41.38 -26.39
C PHE A 29 -20.94 40.80 -27.23
N PRO A 30 -21.19 39.84 -28.15
CA PRO A 30 -22.16 38.73 -28.12
C PRO A 30 -21.50 37.36 -28.41
N PHE A 31 -22.23 36.26 -28.19
CA PHE A 31 -21.96 35.00 -28.92
C PHE A 31 -23.22 34.53 -29.64
N SER A 32 -23.12 34.46 -30.98
CA SER A 32 -24.18 34.00 -31.87
C SER A 32 -24.28 32.47 -31.85
N ALA A 33 -25.50 31.94 -31.84
CA ALA A 33 -25.75 30.52 -32.04
C ALA A 33 -25.80 30.20 -33.54
N GLN A 34 -24.86 29.41 -34.03
CA GLN A 34 -24.96 28.81 -35.36
C GLN A 34 -25.44 27.35 -35.26
N HIS A 35 -26.65 27.11 -35.79
CA HIS A 35 -27.11 25.77 -36.12
C HIS A 35 -26.24 25.17 -37.23
N VAL A 36 -25.82 23.91 -37.06
CA VAL A 36 -25.45 23.04 -38.18
C VAL A 36 -26.26 21.76 -38.06
N SER A 37 -27.19 21.57 -38.99
CA SER A 37 -27.95 20.34 -39.16
C SER A 37 -27.14 19.29 -39.93
N ALA A 38 -27.18 18.03 -39.51
CA ALA A 38 -26.81 16.91 -40.35
C ALA A 38 -28.09 16.25 -40.90
N GLN A 39 -28.26 16.26 -42.22
CA GLN A 39 -29.36 15.54 -42.88
C GLN A 39 -28.98 14.07 -43.08
N GLU A 40 -29.87 13.16 -42.69
CA GLU A 40 -29.95 11.84 -43.31
C GLU A 40 -30.73 11.94 -44.62
N LYS A 41 -30.35 11.14 -45.63
CA LYS A 41 -31.22 10.79 -46.76
C LYS A 41 -30.98 9.33 -47.18
N ASP A 42 -32.08 8.68 -47.52
CA ASP A 42 -32.21 7.23 -47.66
C ASP A 42 -31.73 6.63 -48.99
N ALA A 43 -31.29 5.37 -48.85
CA ALA A 43 -31.53 4.18 -49.70
C ALA A 43 -31.70 4.26 -51.23
N SER A 44 -31.08 3.27 -51.91
CA SER A 44 -31.87 2.27 -52.67
C SER A 44 -31.13 0.94 -52.87
N LYS A 45 -31.87 -0.11 -53.28
CA LYS A 45 -31.45 -1.51 -53.43
C LYS A 45 -31.29 -1.86 -54.93
N ASN A 46 -30.45 -2.84 -55.29
CA ASN A 46 -30.98 -4.09 -55.90
C ASN A 46 -29.98 -5.27 -56.09
N SER A 47 -30.36 -6.42 -55.53
CA SER A 47 -30.43 -7.78 -56.11
C SER A 47 -29.34 -8.41 -57.03
N LYS A 48 -28.90 -9.64 -56.62
CA LYS A 48 -28.77 -10.90 -57.41
C LYS A 48 -27.74 -10.98 -58.58
N VAL A 49 -27.08 -12.11 -58.93
CA VAL A 49 -26.94 -13.49 -58.37
C VAL A 49 -25.81 -14.28 -59.09
N VAL A 50 -25.33 -15.42 -58.53
CA VAL A 50 -24.70 -16.60 -59.20
C VAL A 50 -23.17 -16.64 -59.58
N LYS A 51 -22.50 -17.70 -59.07
CA LYS A 51 -21.38 -18.56 -59.59
C LYS A 51 -20.08 -17.91 -60.16
N GLU A 52 -18.93 -18.59 -60.32
CA GLU A 52 -18.49 -19.99 -60.08
C GLU A 52 -16.98 -20.07 -59.70
N ASN A 53 -16.45 -21.29 -59.52
CA ASN A 53 -15.03 -21.58 -59.25
C ASN A 53 -14.07 -21.15 -60.38
N THR A 54 -12.77 -21.03 -60.08
CA THR A 54 -11.70 -21.95 -60.58
C THR A 54 -10.31 -21.29 -60.62
N THR A 55 -9.32 -21.89 -59.94
CA THR A 55 -7.87 -21.66 -60.16
C THR A 55 -7.39 -22.45 -61.38
N PRO A 56 -6.45 -21.94 -62.19
CA PRO A 56 -5.19 -22.69 -62.30
C PRO A 56 -3.92 -21.84 -62.42
N ALA A 57 -2.78 -22.44 -62.05
CA ALA A 57 -1.42 -21.98 -62.38
C ALA A 57 -0.90 -22.69 -63.65
N PRO A 58 0.24 -22.24 -64.21
CA PRO A 58 1.47 -23.09 -64.21
C PRO A 58 2.71 -22.32 -63.69
N ASN A 59 3.64 -22.91 -62.93
CA ASN A 59 4.80 -23.75 -63.35
C ASN A 59 5.76 -23.02 -64.34
N GLN A 60 7.09 -23.04 -64.17
CA GLN A 60 7.97 -24.15 -63.74
C GLN A 60 9.38 -23.68 -63.25
N ALA A 61 10.08 -24.54 -62.48
CA ALA A 61 11.55 -24.82 -62.40
C ALA A 61 12.65 -23.71 -62.57
N GLU A 62 13.89 -23.80 -62.04
CA GLU A 62 14.64 -24.90 -61.43
C GLU A 62 15.76 -24.40 -60.47
N LYS A 63 16.43 -25.30 -59.73
CA LYS A 63 17.51 -25.03 -58.76
C LYS A 63 18.76 -25.84 -59.15
N PRO A 64 20.00 -25.45 -58.77
CA PRO A 64 20.62 -26.02 -57.55
C PRO A 64 21.61 -25.01 -56.89
N LYS A 65 22.48 -25.26 -55.88
CA LYS A 65 22.78 -26.38 -54.96
C LYS A 65 22.57 -25.92 -53.48
N THR A 66 23.54 -26.17 -52.59
CA THR A 66 23.73 -25.78 -51.15
C THR A 66 25.24 -26.01 -50.79
N PRO A 67 25.83 -25.59 -49.64
CA PRO A 67 25.54 -26.11 -48.29
C PRO A 67 25.55 -25.10 -47.10
N ALA A 68 25.03 -25.60 -45.98
CA ALA A 68 24.62 -24.91 -44.74
C ALA A 68 25.72 -24.38 -43.79
N PRO A 69 25.33 -23.53 -42.79
CA PRO A 69 26.07 -23.35 -41.54
C PRO A 69 25.63 -24.35 -40.44
N LYS A 70 26.52 -24.63 -39.47
CA LYS A 70 26.25 -25.46 -38.27
C LYS A 70 26.69 -24.76 -36.97
N SER A 71 25.78 -24.78 -35.98
CA SER A 71 25.99 -24.84 -34.51
C SER A 71 26.96 -23.89 -33.77
N ALA A 72 26.37 -22.96 -32.97
CA ALA A 72 26.53 -22.72 -31.50
C ALA A 72 27.95 -22.52 -30.85
N PRO A 73 28.09 -22.12 -29.55
CA PRO A 73 27.16 -21.53 -28.56
C PRO A 73 27.66 -20.21 -27.89
N LYS A 74 26.95 -19.74 -26.86
CA LYS A 74 27.17 -18.54 -26.00
C LYS A 74 28.33 -18.68 -24.99
N PRO A 75 29.01 -17.57 -24.60
CA PRO A 75 29.39 -17.33 -23.19
C PRO A 75 29.13 -15.89 -22.66
N GLU A 76 29.58 -15.60 -21.43
CA GLU A 76 29.23 -14.46 -20.54
C GLU A 76 30.16 -13.22 -20.66
N PRO A 77 29.82 -12.05 -20.05
CA PRO A 77 30.67 -10.85 -20.05
C PRO A 77 31.23 -10.39 -18.69
N LYS A 78 32.53 -10.02 -18.67
CA LYS A 78 33.26 -9.18 -17.68
C LYS A 78 34.66 -8.83 -18.26
N PRO A 79 35.42 -7.81 -17.80
CA PRO A 79 35.12 -6.36 -17.65
C PRO A 79 36.23 -5.39 -18.21
N ALA A 80 36.05 -4.07 -18.04
CA ALA A 80 37.06 -2.96 -18.12
C ALA A 80 37.56 -2.51 -19.54
N PRO A 81 38.31 -1.38 -19.73
CA PRO A 81 38.82 -0.36 -18.79
C PRO A 81 38.62 1.15 -19.21
N LYS A 82 39.26 2.10 -18.49
CA LYS A 82 39.27 3.59 -18.67
C LYS A 82 40.54 4.09 -19.41
N PRO A 83 40.49 5.23 -20.15
CA PRO A 83 41.62 6.20 -20.12
C PRO A 83 41.25 7.72 -20.15
N GLU A 84 42.28 8.55 -19.93
CA GLU A 84 42.40 10.04 -20.02
C GLU A 84 43.73 10.34 -20.81
N PRO A 85 44.16 11.59 -21.18
CA PRO A 85 43.49 12.88 -21.44
C PRO A 85 43.94 13.65 -22.76
N LYS A 86 43.20 14.74 -23.10
CA LYS A 86 43.47 15.98 -23.92
C LYS A 86 44.71 16.15 -24.86
N PRO A 87 44.55 16.86 -26.01
CA PRO A 87 44.74 18.34 -26.03
C PRO A 87 43.71 19.15 -26.89
N ALA A 88 43.89 20.47 -27.04
CA ALA A 88 42.92 21.42 -27.63
C ALA A 88 43.33 21.98 -29.02
N PRO A 89 42.38 22.56 -29.78
CA PRO A 89 42.64 23.86 -30.41
C PRO A 89 41.47 24.87 -30.44
N LYS A 90 41.82 26.13 -30.76
CA LYS A 90 41.02 27.32 -31.16
C LYS A 90 41.54 27.73 -32.57
N PRO A 91 41.08 28.77 -33.31
CA PRO A 91 39.88 29.64 -33.18
C PRO A 91 39.12 29.90 -34.54
N ALA A 92 37.97 30.60 -34.50
CA ALA A 92 37.38 31.46 -35.57
C ALA A 92 35.97 31.95 -35.14
N GLU A 93 35.33 32.98 -35.72
CA GLU A 93 35.79 34.37 -35.91
C GLU A 93 34.57 35.34 -35.85
N LYS A 94 34.77 36.66 -36.02
CA LYS A 94 33.82 37.76 -35.69
C LYS A 94 32.85 38.14 -36.81
N PRO A 95 31.75 38.86 -36.49
CA PRO A 95 31.58 40.20 -37.08
C PRO A 95 31.85 41.40 -36.13
N LYS A 96 31.82 42.62 -36.66
CA LYS A 96 32.69 43.74 -36.22
C LYS A 96 31.95 45.07 -35.97
N THR A 97 32.20 45.67 -34.78
CA THR A 97 32.27 47.14 -34.49
C THR A 97 31.01 48.02 -34.73
N PRO A 98 30.98 49.32 -34.31
CA PRO A 98 31.99 50.17 -33.64
C PRO A 98 31.59 50.63 -32.21
N ALA A 99 32.35 51.38 -31.41
CA ALA A 99 33.79 51.63 -31.18
C ALA A 99 33.89 52.97 -30.39
N GLN A 100 34.65 53.02 -29.27
CA GLN A 100 35.23 54.26 -28.73
C GLN A 100 36.43 53.94 -27.81
N LYS A 101 37.37 54.88 -27.67
CA LYS A 101 38.75 54.68 -27.15
C LYS A 101 38.94 55.01 -25.65
N PRO A 102 40.08 54.63 -25.03
CA PRO A 102 40.31 54.69 -23.58
C PRO A 102 41.28 55.81 -23.13
N ALA A 103 41.41 55.97 -21.81
CA ALA A 103 42.54 56.54 -21.05
C ALA A 103 42.51 55.84 -19.67
N GLU A 104 43.52 55.18 -19.09
CA GLU A 104 44.96 55.43 -18.82
C GLU A 104 45.18 55.45 -17.29
N LYS A 105 46.40 55.09 -16.85
CA LYS A 105 46.74 54.83 -15.44
C LYS A 105 48.19 55.24 -15.15
N PRO A 106 48.44 55.96 -14.04
CA PRO A 106 49.65 55.78 -13.23
C PRO A 106 49.27 55.37 -11.78
N LYS A 107 49.80 54.28 -11.21
CA LYS A 107 51.14 54.10 -10.57
C LYS A 107 51.24 54.64 -9.13
N ASN A 108 50.78 53.79 -8.20
CA ASN A 108 51.52 53.29 -7.03
C ASN A 108 52.43 54.24 -6.22
N THR A 109 51.98 54.60 -5.01
CA THR A 109 52.85 54.78 -3.83
C THR A 109 52.16 54.17 -2.60
N SER A 110 52.92 53.43 -1.78
CA SER A 110 52.56 53.17 -0.38
C SER A 110 53.41 54.09 0.49
N PRO A 111 52.91 54.53 1.66
CA PRO A 111 53.46 53.91 2.87
C PRO A 111 52.47 53.72 4.03
N LYS A 112 52.77 52.67 4.81
CA LYS A 112 52.52 52.41 6.24
C LYS A 112 51.10 52.47 6.85
N GLU A 113 50.95 51.49 7.74
CA GLU A 113 49.87 51.20 8.68
C GLU A 113 49.19 52.41 9.32
N ASP A 114 47.85 52.33 9.40
CA ASP A 114 47.16 52.68 10.63
C ASP A 114 46.03 51.67 10.93
N LYS A 115 45.76 51.42 12.21
CA LYS A 115 44.80 50.40 12.66
C LYS A 115 43.37 50.90 12.53
N SER A 116 42.64 50.46 11.50
CA SER A 116 41.17 50.47 11.54
C SER A 116 40.56 49.08 11.32
N LYS A 117 39.63 48.74 12.22
CA LYS A 117 38.99 47.43 12.32
C LYS A 117 37.84 47.33 11.32
N SER A 118 38.16 47.07 10.05
CA SER A 118 37.15 46.94 8.99
C SER A 118 36.15 45.82 9.31
N THR A 119 34.94 46.21 9.68
CA THR A 119 33.80 45.31 9.86
C THR A 119 33.26 44.96 8.47
N ALA A 120 33.81 43.91 7.86
CA ALA A 120 33.46 43.49 6.51
C ALA A 120 31.94 43.27 6.38
N GLN A 121 31.27 44.19 5.70
CA GLN A 121 29.81 44.23 5.63
C GLN A 121 29.29 43.18 4.65
N SER A 122 28.21 42.48 5.02
CA SER A 122 27.57 41.48 4.14
C SER A 122 26.58 42.14 3.17
N GLY A 123 26.54 41.70 1.91
CA GLY A 123 25.64 42.26 0.90
C GLY A 123 25.88 41.79 -0.53
N TRP A 124 25.06 42.31 -1.45
CA TRP A 124 25.17 42.08 -2.89
C TRP A 124 26.18 43.01 -3.55
N VAL A 125 26.99 42.46 -4.45
CA VAL A 125 27.87 43.18 -5.37
C VAL A 125 27.66 42.60 -6.77
N GLY A 126 26.94 43.32 -7.63
CA GLY A 126 26.49 42.80 -8.92
C GLY A 126 25.57 41.58 -8.75
N SER A 127 25.89 40.48 -9.43
CA SER A 127 25.17 39.20 -9.30
C SER A 127 25.70 38.29 -8.19
N SER A 128 26.66 38.76 -7.37
CA SER A 128 27.33 37.98 -6.34
C SER A 128 26.96 38.44 -4.93
N TYR A 129 26.86 37.51 -3.98
CA TYR A 129 26.66 37.83 -2.57
C TYR A 129 27.93 37.61 -1.76
N TYR A 130 28.23 38.51 -0.84
CA TYR A 130 29.36 38.45 0.06
C TYR A 130 28.88 38.38 1.51
N GLU A 131 29.40 37.42 2.26
CA GLU A 131 29.12 37.20 3.68
C GLU A 131 30.42 37.46 4.46
N ASN A 132 30.42 38.51 5.28
CA ASN A 132 31.60 39.02 6.00
C ASN A 132 32.82 39.23 5.08
N GLY A 133 32.62 39.83 3.90
CA GLY A 133 33.66 40.05 2.88
C GLY A 133 34.07 38.82 2.08
N THR A 134 33.57 37.62 2.40
CA THR A 134 33.87 36.38 1.67
C THR A 134 32.80 36.12 0.61
N LYS A 135 33.20 35.82 -0.64
CA LYS A 135 32.26 35.53 -1.73
C LYS A 135 31.52 34.20 -1.46
N VAL A 136 30.19 34.22 -1.50
CA VAL A 136 29.36 33.03 -1.31
C VAL A 136 29.21 32.28 -2.63
N THR A 137 29.43 30.96 -2.60
CA THR A 137 29.26 30.03 -3.73
C THR A 137 28.47 28.78 -3.31
N ASN A 138 27.80 28.13 -4.26
CA ASN A 138 27.02 26.88 -4.08
C ASN A 138 26.07 26.88 -2.85
N LYS A 139 25.44 28.00 -2.54
CA LYS A 139 24.70 28.22 -1.28
C LYS A 139 23.42 29.02 -1.54
N TRP A 140 22.38 28.69 -0.79
CA TRP A 140 21.15 29.49 -0.71
C TRP A 140 21.35 30.67 0.24
N ILE A 141 20.98 31.87 -0.21
CA ILE A 141 20.98 33.11 0.58
C ILE A 141 19.55 33.66 0.63
N PHE A 142 19.12 34.07 1.82
CA PHE A 142 17.87 34.81 2.00
C PHE A 142 18.19 36.30 2.08
N ASP A 143 17.70 37.08 1.12
CA ASP A 143 17.79 38.53 1.15
C ASP A 143 16.55 39.12 1.83
N LYS A 144 16.78 39.76 2.97
CA LYS A 144 15.75 40.46 3.76
C LYS A 144 15.13 41.65 3.01
N LYS A 145 15.87 42.32 2.13
CA LYS A 145 15.35 43.48 1.35
C LYS A 145 14.42 43.02 0.24
N ALA A 146 14.80 41.95 -0.46
CA ALA A 146 13.97 41.33 -1.50
C ALA A 146 12.88 40.38 -0.95
N ASN A 147 12.91 40.10 0.36
CA ASN A 147 12.09 39.09 1.06
C ASN A 147 12.06 37.74 0.33
N SER A 148 13.20 37.31 -0.22
CA SER A 148 13.26 36.15 -1.11
C SER A 148 14.59 35.40 -1.00
N TYR A 149 14.55 34.14 -1.44
CA TYR A 149 15.72 33.28 -1.56
C TYR A 149 16.35 33.39 -2.94
N PHE A 150 17.67 33.35 -2.98
CA PHE A 150 18.51 33.28 -4.17
C PHE A 150 19.48 32.10 -4.01
N TYR A 151 19.85 31.45 -5.11
CA TYR A 151 20.88 30.41 -5.10
C TYR A 151 22.13 30.87 -5.84
N LEU A 152 23.27 30.88 -5.16
CA LEU A 152 24.57 31.23 -5.74
C LEU A 152 25.21 29.97 -6.33
N ASN A 153 25.63 30.02 -7.59
CA ASN A 153 26.31 28.92 -8.27
C ASN A 153 27.79 28.76 -7.85
N SER A 154 28.53 27.88 -8.52
CA SER A 154 29.95 27.62 -8.24
C SER A 154 30.86 28.82 -8.49
N SER A 155 30.47 29.72 -9.42
CA SER A 155 31.15 31.00 -9.65
C SER A 155 30.74 32.09 -8.65
N GLY A 156 29.79 31.81 -7.75
CA GLY A 156 29.24 32.75 -6.78
C GLY A 156 28.29 33.79 -7.37
N ASN A 157 27.69 33.51 -8.53
CA ASN A 157 26.67 34.36 -9.14
C ASN A 157 25.29 33.73 -8.91
N TYR A 158 24.24 34.54 -8.72
CA TYR A 158 22.90 34.00 -8.52
C TYR A 158 22.34 33.38 -9.81
N VAL A 159 21.63 32.26 -9.67
CA VAL A 159 20.99 31.52 -10.76
C VAL A 159 19.68 32.20 -11.18
N GLN A 160 19.38 32.18 -12.48
CA GLN A 160 18.16 32.75 -13.09
C GLN A 160 17.55 31.77 -14.10
N ASN A 161 16.23 31.84 -14.29
CA ASN A 161 15.43 31.08 -15.26
C ASN A 161 15.69 29.57 -15.28
N ALA A 162 16.04 28.98 -14.13
CA ALA A 162 16.52 27.61 -14.04
C ALA A 162 16.12 26.93 -12.73
N TRP A 163 16.08 25.60 -12.77
CA TRP A 163 15.83 24.74 -11.62
C TRP A 163 17.09 24.51 -10.78
N VAL A 164 16.95 24.62 -9.46
CA VAL A 164 17.94 24.17 -8.48
C VAL A 164 17.25 23.19 -7.54
N GLY A 165 17.45 21.89 -7.80
CA GLY A 165 16.67 20.84 -7.16
C GLY A 165 15.19 20.96 -7.50
N ASN A 166 14.33 21.13 -6.48
CA ASN A 166 12.88 21.25 -6.65
C ASN A 166 12.38 22.70 -6.75
N TYR A 167 13.29 23.68 -6.78
CA TYR A 167 12.97 25.11 -6.74
C TYR A 167 13.30 25.77 -8.08
N TYR A 168 12.47 26.71 -8.54
CA TYR A 168 12.73 27.51 -9.73
C TYR A 168 13.21 28.91 -9.36
N LEU A 169 14.29 29.37 -9.97
CA LEU A 169 14.77 30.75 -9.84
C LEU A 169 14.29 31.54 -11.07
N LYS A 170 13.63 32.67 -10.84
CA LYS A 170 13.05 33.52 -11.90
C LYS A 170 14.12 34.36 -12.62
N SER A 171 13.70 35.18 -13.58
CA SER A 171 14.60 36.05 -14.35
C SER A 171 15.34 37.08 -13.50
N ASP A 172 14.77 37.50 -12.38
CA ASP A 172 15.40 38.38 -11.39
C ASP A 172 16.21 37.63 -10.32
N GLY A 173 16.35 36.30 -10.45
CA GLY A 173 17.05 35.43 -9.51
C GLY A 173 16.28 35.06 -8.25
N LYS A 174 15.08 35.61 -8.03
CA LYS A 174 14.25 35.26 -6.88
C LYS A 174 13.68 33.86 -7.05
N MET A 175 13.68 33.08 -5.97
CA MET A 175 12.98 31.80 -5.93
C MET A 175 11.46 32.01 -6.06
N ALA A 176 10.85 31.28 -6.99
CA ALA A 176 9.40 31.32 -7.21
C ALA A 176 8.62 30.68 -6.04
N LYS A 177 7.47 31.26 -5.67
CA LYS A 177 6.60 30.80 -4.57
C LYS A 177 5.13 31.12 -4.85
N SER A 178 4.25 30.17 -4.54
CA SER A 178 2.79 30.26 -4.73
C SER A 178 2.36 30.73 -6.12
N GLU A 179 3.13 30.39 -7.15
CA GLU A 179 2.97 30.94 -8.51
C GLU A 179 3.16 29.87 -9.60
N TRP A 180 2.53 30.10 -10.75
CA TRP A 180 2.70 29.28 -11.95
C TRP A 180 3.89 29.77 -12.76
N ILE A 181 4.76 28.83 -13.15
CA ILE A 181 5.92 29.08 -14.01
C ILE A 181 5.78 28.24 -15.28
N TYR A 182 5.98 28.86 -16.44
CA TYR A 182 6.10 28.15 -17.71
C TYR A 182 7.59 27.95 -18.03
N ASP A 183 8.05 26.70 -18.05
CA ASP A 183 9.41 26.39 -18.48
C ASP A 183 9.43 26.08 -19.98
N LYS A 184 10.08 26.97 -20.74
CA LYS A 184 10.23 26.86 -22.20
C LYS A 184 11.03 25.61 -22.60
N ASN A 185 11.96 25.13 -21.78
CA ASN A 185 12.79 23.96 -22.09
C ASN A 185 11.98 22.66 -22.01
N TYR A 186 10.97 22.61 -21.13
CA TYR A 186 10.10 21.45 -20.94
C TYR A 186 8.72 21.60 -21.61
N GLY A 187 8.43 22.75 -22.23
CA GLY A 187 7.17 23.03 -22.91
C GLY A 187 5.94 22.94 -22.00
N SER A 188 6.09 23.21 -20.70
CA SER A 188 5.04 22.92 -19.72
C SER A 188 4.97 23.91 -18.56
N TYR A 189 3.80 23.94 -17.93
CA TYR A 189 3.53 24.71 -16.73
C TYR A 189 3.84 23.87 -15.48
N TYR A 190 4.46 24.52 -14.51
CA TYR A 190 4.74 24.02 -13.17
C TYR A 190 4.11 24.99 -12.17
N TYR A 191 3.69 24.50 -11.00
CA TYR A 191 3.26 25.36 -9.90
C TYR A 191 4.22 25.24 -8.73
N LEU A 192 4.71 26.35 -8.20
CA LEU A 192 5.58 26.37 -7.02
C LEU A 192 4.72 26.63 -5.79
N THR A 193 4.89 25.82 -4.74
CA THR A 193 4.12 25.92 -3.50
C THR A 193 4.55 27.13 -2.66
N ALA A 194 3.92 27.36 -1.50
CA ALA A 194 4.31 28.44 -0.58
C ALA A 194 5.73 28.26 -0.01
N GLU A 195 6.16 27.00 0.09
CA GLU A 195 7.52 26.59 0.43
C GLU A 195 8.51 26.87 -0.71
N GLY A 196 8.00 27.00 -1.96
CA GLY A 196 8.76 27.28 -3.18
C GLY A 196 9.16 26.04 -3.99
N SER A 197 8.88 24.83 -3.49
CA SER A 197 9.10 23.59 -4.24
C SER A 197 7.98 23.37 -5.27
N TYR A 198 8.25 22.72 -6.40
CA TYR A 198 7.18 22.41 -7.36
C TYR A 198 6.17 21.38 -6.82
N ALA A 199 4.89 21.64 -7.07
CA ALA A 199 3.79 20.72 -6.80
C ALA A 199 3.79 19.56 -7.79
N ARG A 200 3.49 18.36 -7.31
CA ARG A 200 3.44 17.12 -8.09
C ARG A 200 2.46 16.12 -7.48
N ASN A 201 1.83 15.31 -8.31
CA ASN A 201 0.71 14.41 -7.95
C ASN A 201 -0.39 15.12 -7.14
N ALA A 202 -0.75 16.35 -7.54
CA ALA A 202 -1.60 17.24 -6.76
C ALA A 202 -2.43 18.17 -7.64
N TRP A 203 -3.61 18.54 -7.13
CA TRP A 203 -4.45 19.58 -7.72
C TRP A 203 -4.04 20.97 -7.24
N VAL A 204 -4.03 21.93 -8.16
CA VAL A 204 -3.90 23.36 -7.88
C VAL A 204 -5.03 24.06 -8.61
N GLY A 205 -6.09 24.41 -7.87
CA GLY A 205 -7.36 24.83 -8.48
C GLY A 205 -7.94 23.73 -9.37
N ASN A 206 -8.25 24.08 -10.62
CA ASN A 206 -8.81 23.14 -11.60
C ASN A 206 -7.76 22.34 -12.39
N TYR A 207 -6.47 22.49 -12.07
CA TYR A 207 -5.35 21.90 -12.82
C TYR A 207 -4.67 20.80 -12.01
N TYR A 208 -4.25 19.71 -12.66
CA TYR A 208 -3.48 18.65 -12.02
C TYR A 208 -1.99 18.72 -12.41
N LEU A 209 -1.10 18.59 -11.44
CA LEU A 209 0.34 18.46 -11.64
C LEU A 209 0.73 16.98 -11.53
N LYS A 210 1.41 16.46 -12.56
CA LYS A 210 1.85 15.06 -12.64
C LYS A 210 3.05 14.78 -11.74
N SER A 211 3.54 13.53 -11.74
CA SER A 211 4.66 13.09 -10.89
C SER A 211 5.98 13.82 -11.17
N ASP A 212 6.18 14.26 -12.41
CA ASP A 212 7.31 15.09 -12.86
C ASP A 212 7.07 16.60 -12.65
N GLY A 213 5.98 16.99 -12.01
CA GLY A 213 5.60 18.38 -11.74
C GLY A 213 4.94 19.12 -12.90
N LYS A 214 4.81 18.50 -14.09
CA LYS A 214 4.18 19.14 -15.25
C LYS A 214 2.67 19.17 -15.12
N ARG A 215 2.06 20.27 -15.53
CA ARG A 215 0.61 20.40 -15.65
C ARG A 215 0.07 19.44 -16.71
N ALA A 216 -0.90 18.62 -16.33
CA ALA A 216 -1.59 17.71 -17.24
C ALA A 216 -2.46 18.49 -18.25
N LYS A 217 -2.57 17.98 -19.48
CA LYS A 217 -3.34 18.57 -20.59
C LYS A 217 -3.65 17.51 -21.66
N ASN A 218 -4.88 17.51 -22.18
CA ASN A 218 -5.38 16.56 -23.18
C ASN A 218 -5.19 15.08 -22.77
N GLU A 219 -5.30 14.76 -21.48
CA GLU A 219 -4.99 13.43 -20.95
C GLU A 219 -5.91 13.02 -19.80
N TRP A 220 -6.08 11.71 -19.67
CA TRP A 220 -6.76 11.10 -18.53
C TRP A 220 -5.78 10.93 -17.37
N ILE A 221 -6.19 11.38 -16.19
CA ILE A 221 -5.46 11.22 -14.93
C ILE A 221 -6.32 10.40 -13.98
N TYR A 222 -5.73 9.38 -13.37
CA TYR A 222 -6.32 8.71 -12.22
C TYR A 222 -5.80 9.36 -10.94
N ASP A 223 -6.70 9.97 -10.15
CA ASP A 223 -6.33 10.46 -8.83
C ASP A 223 -6.63 9.40 -7.76
N ASN A 224 -5.56 8.86 -7.17
CA ASN A 224 -5.63 7.87 -6.10
C ASN A 224 -6.31 8.40 -4.82
N ASN A 225 -6.28 9.72 -4.56
CA ASN A 225 -6.93 10.32 -3.40
C ASN A 225 -8.46 10.32 -3.54
N TYR A 226 -8.96 10.52 -4.76
CA TYR A 226 -10.39 10.50 -5.08
C TYR A 226 -10.88 9.17 -5.64
N GLY A 227 -9.99 8.19 -5.85
CA GLY A 227 -10.29 6.87 -6.41
C GLY A 227 -10.96 6.92 -7.79
N SER A 228 -10.68 7.97 -8.56
CA SER A 228 -11.48 8.36 -9.74
C SER A 228 -10.61 8.85 -10.88
N TYR A 229 -11.09 8.61 -12.11
CA TYR A 229 -10.53 9.20 -13.32
C TYR A 229 -11.06 10.61 -13.52
N TYR A 230 -10.18 11.49 -14.00
CA TYR A 230 -10.45 12.86 -14.42
C TYR A 230 -9.86 13.03 -15.83
N TYR A 231 -10.49 13.85 -16.66
CA TYR A 231 -9.90 14.24 -17.95
C TYR A 231 -9.49 15.70 -17.92
N LEU A 232 -8.25 16.01 -18.29
CA LEU A 232 -7.75 17.38 -18.37
C LEU A 232 -7.85 17.85 -19.82
N THR A 233 -8.53 18.99 -20.03
CA THR A 233 -8.82 19.58 -21.34
C THR A 233 -7.56 20.12 -22.05
N GLY A 234 -7.73 20.69 -23.24
CA GLY A 234 -6.70 21.43 -23.95
C GLY A 234 -6.18 22.67 -23.22
N GLU A 235 -6.92 23.17 -22.24
CA GLU A 235 -6.49 24.26 -21.34
C GLU A 235 -5.74 23.72 -20.11
N GLY A 236 -5.85 22.42 -19.84
CA GLY A 236 -5.30 21.73 -18.67
C GLY A 236 -6.23 21.74 -17.44
N SER A 237 -7.40 22.38 -17.54
CA SER A 237 -8.47 22.32 -16.54
C SER A 237 -9.19 20.98 -16.60
N TYR A 238 -9.74 20.47 -15.50
CA TYR A 238 -10.55 19.24 -15.55
C TYR A 238 -11.90 19.47 -16.24
N ALA A 239 -12.29 18.50 -17.07
CA ALA A 239 -13.61 18.44 -17.69
C ALA A 239 -14.67 18.03 -16.66
N ARG A 240 -15.86 18.65 -16.73
CA ARG A 240 -16.99 18.39 -15.83
C ARG A 240 -18.33 18.63 -16.52
N ASN A 241 -19.37 17.94 -16.08
CA ASN A 241 -20.72 17.92 -16.68
C ASN A 241 -20.71 17.67 -18.20
N THR A 242 -19.83 16.80 -18.69
CA THR A 242 -19.60 16.65 -20.14
C THR A 242 -19.08 15.26 -20.51
N TRP A 243 -19.26 14.89 -21.78
CA TRP A 243 -18.76 13.65 -22.36
C TRP A 243 -17.33 13.81 -22.88
N VAL A 244 -16.50 12.80 -22.65
CA VAL A 244 -15.18 12.64 -23.27
C VAL A 244 -15.14 11.24 -23.89
N GLY A 245 -15.41 11.17 -25.20
CA GLY A 245 -15.65 9.90 -25.88
C GLY A 245 -16.87 9.18 -25.30
N ASN A 246 -16.69 7.92 -24.87
CA ASN A 246 -17.78 7.11 -24.29
C ASN A 246 -17.98 7.30 -22.78
N TYR A 247 -17.25 8.22 -22.15
CA TYR A 247 -17.21 8.42 -20.69
C TYR A 247 -17.83 9.76 -20.32
N TYR A 248 -18.56 9.82 -19.21
CA TYR A 248 -19.12 11.08 -18.68
C TYR A 248 -18.34 11.56 -17.47
N LEU A 249 -18.00 12.86 -17.42
CA LEU A 249 -17.38 13.52 -16.28
C LEU A 249 -18.46 14.30 -15.52
N LYS A 250 -18.63 14.01 -14.23
CA LYS A 250 -19.64 14.61 -13.34
C LYS A 250 -19.28 16.05 -12.96
N SER A 251 -20.13 16.70 -12.16
CA SER A 251 -19.96 18.09 -11.74
C SER A 251 -18.68 18.36 -10.94
N ASP A 252 -18.19 17.37 -10.22
CA ASP A 252 -16.92 17.38 -9.48
C ASP A 252 -15.71 16.91 -10.31
N GLY A 253 -15.90 16.72 -11.62
CA GLY A 253 -14.87 16.29 -12.57
C GLY A 253 -14.58 14.79 -12.58
N LYS A 254 -15.20 13.99 -11.71
CA LYS A 254 -14.98 12.54 -11.67
C LYS A 254 -15.71 11.84 -12.82
N MET A 255 -15.04 10.88 -13.43
CA MET A 255 -15.66 9.95 -14.37
C MET A 255 -16.76 9.14 -13.67
N ALA A 256 -17.96 9.13 -14.25
CA ALA A 256 -19.07 8.33 -13.79
C ALA A 256 -18.81 6.83 -14.05
N LYS A 257 -19.19 5.96 -13.11
CA LYS A 257 -18.88 4.52 -13.14
C LYS A 257 -19.88 3.71 -12.33
N ALA A 258 -20.44 2.65 -12.93
CA ALA A 258 -21.48 1.79 -12.35
C ALA A 258 -22.68 2.57 -11.79
N GLU A 259 -23.08 3.65 -12.47
CA GLU A 259 -24.10 4.58 -12.01
C GLU A 259 -24.94 5.14 -13.16
N TRP A 260 -26.15 5.57 -12.83
CA TRP A 260 -27.04 6.30 -13.73
C TRP A 260 -26.71 7.80 -13.70
N ILE A 261 -26.65 8.41 -14.87
CA ILE A 261 -26.46 9.85 -15.06
C ILE A 261 -27.61 10.39 -15.90
N TYR A 262 -28.15 11.54 -15.48
CA TYR A 262 -29.06 12.33 -16.29
C TYR A 262 -28.29 13.44 -17.00
N ASP A 263 -28.24 13.42 -18.33
CA ASP A 263 -27.68 14.53 -19.10
C ASP A 263 -28.80 15.48 -19.52
N LYS A 264 -28.76 16.69 -18.97
CA LYS A 264 -29.73 17.77 -19.26
C LYS A 264 -29.69 18.19 -20.72
N ASN A 265 -28.53 18.13 -21.39
CA ASN A 265 -28.38 18.56 -22.78
C ASN A 265 -29.10 17.61 -23.75
N TYR A 266 -29.19 16.33 -23.39
CA TYR A 266 -29.89 15.30 -24.17
C TYR A 266 -31.25 14.90 -23.57
N GLY A 267 -31.68 15.55 -22.48
CA GLY A 267 -32.95 15.28 -21.79
C GLY A 267 -33.11 13.84 -21.29
N SER A 268 -32.02 13.07 -21.15
CA SER A 268 -32.05 11.61 -21.12
C SER A 268 -31.17 11.01 -20.02
N TYR A 269 -31.58 9.83 -19.54
CA TYR A 269 -30.78 8.99 -18.66
C TYR A 269 -29.84 8.09 -19.47
N TYR A 270 -28.61 7.95 -18.95
CA TYR A 270 -27.57 7.06 -19.44
C TYR A 270 -27.06 6.23 -18.26
N TYR A 271 -26.63 4.99 -18.51
CA TYR A 271 -25.96 4.18 -17.50
C TYR A 271 -24.49 3.98 -17.87
N LEU A 272 -23.57 4.33 -16.97
CA LEU A 272 -22.14 4.08 -17.14
C LEU A 272 -21.79 2.74 -16.50
N THR A 273 -21.10 1.86 -17.22
CA THR A 273 -20.80 0.51 -16.73
C THR A 273 -19.73 0.49 -15.64
N ALA A 274 -19.39 -0.70 -15.13
CA ALA A 274 -18.26 -0.89 -14.21
C ALA A 274 -16.89 -0.55 -14.84
N GLU A 275 -16.84 -0.34 -16.15
CA GLU A 275 -15.67 0.15 -16.92
C GLU A 275 -15.74 1.67 -17.16
N GLY A 276 -16.86 2.31 -16.84
CA GLY A 276 -17.09 3.76 -16.97
C GLY A 276 -17.65 4.22 -18.32
N SER A 277 -17.68 3.36 -19.33
CA SER A 277 -18.27 3.66 -20.63
C SER A 277 -19.80 3.55 -20.58
N TYR A 278 -20.52 4.30 -21.43
CA TYR A 278 -21.98 4.19 -21.46
C TYR A 278 -22.45 2.83 -22.01
N ALA A 279 -23.44 2.25 -21.35
CA ALA A 279 -24.14 1.05 -21.80
C ALA A 279 -25.03 1.37 -23.00
N ARG A 280 -25.02 0.48 -24.01
CA ARG A 280 -25.85 0.58 -25.21
C ARG A 280 -26.26 -0.81 -25.71
N ASN A 281 -27.40 -0.88 -26.37
CA ASN A 281 -28.02 -2.12 -26.89
C ASN A 281 -28.13 -3.23 -25.84
N LYS A 282 -28.49 -2.89 -24.59
CA LYS A 282 -28.57 -3.85 -23.49
C LYS A 282 -29.50 -3.42 -22.36
N TRP A 283 -29.95 -4.41 -21.60
CA TRP A 283 -30.64 -4.22 -20.33
C TRP A 283 -29.67 -3.88 -19.19
N VAL A 284 -30.12 -3.02 -18.27
CA VAL A 284 -29.51 -2.73 -16.96
C VAL A 284 -30.65 -2.70 -15.93
N GLY A 285 -30.77 -3.77 -15.14
CA GLY A 285 -31.97 -4.00 -14.34
C GLY A 285 -33.20 -4.11 -15.26
N ASN A 286 -34.28 -3.40 -14.92
CA ASN A 286 -35.52 -3.39 -15.68
C ASN A 286 -35.56 -2.32 -16.79
N TYR A 287 -34.43 -1.67 -17.09
CA TYR A 287 -34.33 -0.57 -18.07
C TYR A 287 -33.49 -0.98 -19.27
N TYR A 288 -33.89 -0.57 -20.48
CA TYR A 288 -33.14 -0.82 -21.71
C TYR A 288 -32.40 0.42 -22.20
N LEU A 289 -31.13 0.28 -22.55
CA LEU A 289 -30.32 1.33 -23.15
C LEU A 289 -30.21 1.11 -24.66
N LYS A 290 -30.55 2.14 -25.44
CA LYS A 290 -30.58 2.12 -26.91
C LYS A 290 -29.17 2.16 -27.53
N SER A 291 -29.09 2.17 -28.86
CA SER A 291 -27.82 2.20 -29.61
C SER A 291 -26.98 3.46 -29.35
N ASP A 292 -27.63 4.59 -29.09
CA ASP A 292 -27.03 5.87 -28.70
C ASP A 292 -26.78 5.98 -27.18
N GLY A 293 -27.08 4.94 -26.41
CA GLY A 293 -26.89 4.88 -24.96
C GLY A 293 -28.01 5.49 -24.12
N LYS A 294 -29.04 6.10 -24.73
CA LYS A 294 -30.16 6.66 -23.98
C LYS A 294 -31.07 5.56 -23.43
N MET A 295 -31.60 5.77 -22.24
CA MET A 295 -32.67 4.95 -21.68
C MET A 295 -33.93 5.05 -22.56
N ALA A 296 -34.48 3.90 -22.93
CA ALA A 296 -35.73 3.80 -23.68
C ALA A 296 -36.95 4.17 -22.81
N LYS A 297 -37.99 4.74 -23.42
CA LYS A 297 -39.26 5.12 -22.78
C LYS A 297 -40.43 5.01 -23.75
N ASN A 298 -41.57 4.49 -23.27
CA ASN A 298 -42.82 4.31 -24.04
C ASN A 298 -42.66 3.56 -25.38
N GLU A 299 -41.65 2.71 -25.52
CA GLU A 299 -41.27 2.10 -26.80
C GLU A 299 -41.02 0.60 -26.70
N TRP A 300 -41.13 -0.09 -27.85
CA TRP A 300 -40.76 -1.50 -27.98
C TRP A 300 -39.25 -1.63 -28.20
N VAL A 301 -38.60 -2.47 -27.39
CA VAL A 301 -37.14 -2.62 -27.34
C VAL A 301 -36.69 -4.04 -27.65
N ASP A 302 -35.37 -4.21 -27.80
CA ASP A 302 -34.71 -5.52 -27.95
C ASP A 302 -35.36 -6.42 -29.03
N GLY A 303 -35.44 -5.87 -30.25
CA GLY A 303 -36.03 -6.54 -31.42
C GLY A 303 -37.57 -6.62 -31.40
N GLY A 304 -38.24 -5.75 -30.65
CA GLY A 304 -39.71 -5.74 -30.53
C GLY A 304 -40.26 -6.79 -29.57
N ARG A 305 -39.42 -7.37 -28.70
CA ARG A 305 -39.79 -8.47 -27.80
C ARG A 305 -40.37 -7.99 -26.47
N TYR A 306 -40.00 -6.78 -26.04
CA TYR A 306 -40.38 -6.22 -24.75
C TYR A 306 -40.83 -4.76 -24.91
N TYR A 307 -41.73 -4.30 -24.06
CA TYR A 307 -42.19 -2.91 -24.01
C TYR A 307 -41.74 -2.26 -22.69
N VAL A 308 -41.27 -1.02 -22.76
CA VAL A 308 -40.92 -0.21 -21.57
C VAL A 308 -41.88 0.97 -21.41
N GLY A 309 -42.27 1.27 -20.17
CA GLY A 309 -43.21 2.35 -19.84
C GLY A 309 -42.59 3.75 -19.94
N ASP A 310 -43.34 4.76 -19.47
CA ASP A 310 -42.92 6.18 -19.45
C ASP A 310 -41.75 6.44 -18.49
N ASP A 311 -41.72 5.67 -17.40
CA ASP A 311 -40.61 5.56 -16.47
C ASP A 311 -39.39 4.82 -17.05
N GLY A 312 -39.55 4.15 -18.20
CA GLY A 312 -38.55 3.29 -18.84
C GLY A 312 -38.47 1.87 -18.27
N VAL A 313 -39.36 1.50 -17.34
CA VAL A 313 -39.39 0.18 -16.70
C VAL A 313 -40.07 -0.82 -17.63
N TRP A 314 -39.47 -2.00 -17.80
CA TRP A 314 -40.07 -3.13 -18.52
C TRP A 314 -41.43 -3.53 -17.96
N GLN A 315 -42.44 -3.57 -18.84
CA GLN A 315 -43.79 -4.00 -18.51
C GLN A 315 -44.00 -5.46 -18.95
N PRO A 316 -44.25 -6.41 -18.02
CA PRO A 316 -44.59 -7.79 -18.38
C PRO A 316 -45.97 -7.83 -19.05
N LYS A 317 -46.07 -8.55 -20.18
CA LYS A 317 -47.31 -8.70 -20.94
C LYS A 317 -48.38 -9.40 -20.07
N PRO A 318 -49.59 -8.83 -19.88
CA PRO A 318 -50.65 -9.52 -19.15
C PRO A 318 -51.06 -10.81 -19.86
N ALA A 319 -51.35 -11.84 -19.08
CA ALA A 319 -51.73 -13.15 -19.60
C ALA A 319 -53.05 -13.08 -20.41
N PRO A 320 -53.18 -13.82 -21.53
CA PRO A 320 -54.41 -13.81 -22.31
C PRO A 320 -55.56 -14.43 -21.51
N LYS A 321 -56.69 -13.70 -21.42
CA LYS A 321 -57.96 -14.24 -20.91
C LYS A 321 -58.39 -15.45 -21.77
N PRO A 322 -58.99 -16.51 -21.19
CA PRO A 322 -59.51 -17.63 -21.96
C PRO A 322 -60.61 -17.17 -22.93
N ALA A 323 -60.54 -17.64 -24.17
CA ALA A 323 -61.48 -17.27 -25.24
C ALA A 323 -62.85 -17.97 -25.08
N PRO A 324 -63.96 -17.37 -25.53
CA PRO A 324 -65.29 -18.01 -25.50
C PRO A 324 -65.40 -19.21 -26.45
N LYS A 325 -66.28 -20.17 -26.12
CA LYS A 325 -66.63 -21.31 -26.98
C LYS A 325 -67.30 -20.86 -28.29
N PRO A 326 -66.97 -21.47 -29.45
CA PRO A 326 -67.75 -21.31 -30.69
C PRO A 326 -69.09 -22.08 -30.65
N ALA A 327 -70.10 -21.55 -31.33
CA ALA A 327 -71.41 -22.19 -31.56
C ALA A 327 -71.46 -22.98 -32.89
N GLU A 328 -72.57 -23.70 -33.11
CA GLU A 328 -72.68 -24.74 -34.14
C GLU A 328 -73.00 -24.28 -35.59
N LYS A 329 -72.92 -25.28 -36.49
CA LYS A 329 -72.89 -25.25 -37.97
C LYS A 329 -74.26 -25.01 -38.62
N PRO A 330 -74.32 -24.60 -39.92
CA PRO A 330 -74.25 -25.52 -41.08
C PRO A 330 -73.34 -25.00 -42.23
N LYS A 331 -73.00 -25.70 -43.34
CA LYS A 331 -73.17 -27.11 -43.80
C LYS A 331 -71.94 -27.52 -44.69
N THR A 332 -72.13 -28.31 -45.76
CA THR A 332 -71.12 -28.79 -46.76
C THR A 332 -71.79 -28.86 -48.17
N PRO A 333 -71.16 -29.14 -49.35
CA PRO A 333 -70.13 -30.18 -49.67
C PRO A 333 -68.97 -29.71 -50.60
N ALA A 334 -68.00 -30.50 -51.09
CA ALA A 334 -67.22 -31.65 -50.57
C ALA A 334 -66.11 -32.01 -51.61
N GLN A 335 -64.95 -32.56 -51.20
CA GLN A 335 -64.23 -33.64 -51.91
C GLN A 335 -63.08 -34.26 -51.07
N LYS A 336 -62.61 -35.45 -51.50
CA LYS A 336 -61.86 -36.49 -50.75
C LYS A 336 -60.32 -36.27 -50.82
N PRO A 337 -59.48 -36.91 -49.96
CA PRO A 337 -59.15 -38.34 -50.12
C PRO A 337 -59.06 -39.18 -48.82
N ALA A 338 -58.95 -40.50 -48.99
CA ALA A 338 -58.77 -41.56 -47.97
C ALA A 338 -57.29 -42.05 -47.96
N GLU A 339 -56.75 -42.94 -47.11
CA GLU A 339 -57.15 -43.63 -45.87
C GLU A 339 -55.87 -44.13 -45.13
N LYS A 340 -55.96 -44.52 -43.85
CA LYS A 340 -54.92 -45.25 -43.06
C LYS A 340 -55.36 -46.75 -42.94
N PRO A 341 -54.73 -47.70 -42.19
CA PRO A 341 -53.71 -47.64 -41.10
C PRO A 341 -52.52 -48.66 -41.28
N LYS A 342 -51.53 -48.83 -40.37
CA LYS A 342 -51.59 -49.51 -39.05
C LYS A 342 -50.34 -49.25 -38.17
N THR A 343 -50.49 -49.47 -36.86
CA THR A 343 -49.46 -49.47 -35.78
C THR A 343 -49.99 -50.35 -34.64
N PRO A 344 -49.14 -51.03 -33.82
CA PRO A 344 -48.97 -50.69 -32.38
C PRO A 344 -47.48 -50.79 -31.90
N ALA A 345 -46.96 -49.97 -30.97
CA ALA A 345 -46.99 -50.06 -29.47
C ALA A 345 -46.19 -51.27 -28.89
N GLN A 346 -45.45 -51.26 -27.75
CA GLN A 346 -45.42 -50.39 -26.54
C GLN A 346 -44.06 -50.47 -25.75
N LYS A 347 -43.99 -50.02 -24.47
CA LYS A 347 -42.81 -49.78 -23.54
C LYS A 347 -42.94 -50.70 -22.26
N PRO A 348 -42.20 -50.61 -21.09
CA PRO A 348 -40.82 -50.20 -20.66
C PRO A 348 -40.08 -51.16 -19.62
N ALA A 349 -38.89 -50.75 -19.10
CA ALA A 349 -38.22 -51.13 -17.79
C ALA A 349 -37.48 -52.51 -17.69
N GLU A 350 -36.50 -52.82 -16.80
CA GLU A 350 -35.77 -52.10 -15.71
C GLU A 350 -34.31 -52.66 -15.45
N LYS A 351 -33.70 -52.37 -14.27
CA LYS A 351 -32.29 -52.60 -13.76
C LYS A 351 -31.85 -54.09 -13.59
N PRO A 352 -30.55 -54.47 -13.32
CA PRO A 352 -29.81 -54.17 -12.06
C PRO A 352 -28.23 -54.04 -12.16
N LYS A 353 -27.48 -54.43 -11.10
CA LYS A 353 -26.13 -53.93 -10.66
C LYS A 353 -24.92 -54.87 -10.87
N THR A 354 -23.71 -54.31 -10.69
CA THR A 354 -22.36 -54.89 -10.47
C THR A 354 -22.26 -55.90 -9.30
N PRO A 355 -21.22 -56.80 -9.23
CA PRO A 355 -19.88 -56.43 -8.71
C PRO A 355 -18.66 -57.12 -9.40
N ALA A 356 -17.43 -56.77 -8.97
CA ALA A 356 -16.15 -57.42 -9.32
C ALA A 356 -15.64 -58.31 -8.15
N PRO A 357 -14.64 -59.22 -8.33
CA PRO A 357 -13.23 -58.82 -8.02
C PRO A 357 -12.04 -59.59 -8.70
N LYS A 358 -10.92 -58.86 -8.84
CA LYS A 358 -9.47 -59.16 -8.62
C LYS A 358 -8.72 -60.46 -9.09
N SER A 359 -7.54 -60.17 -9.68
CA SER A 359 -6.17 -60.76 -9.50
C SER A 359 -5.70 -62.07 -10.18
N ALA A 360 -4.41 -62.09 -10.56
CA ALA A 360 -3.67 -63.12 -11.31
C ALA A 360 -2.74 -63.99 -10.41
N PRO A 361 -2.03 -65.04 -10.93
CA PRO A 361 -0.68 -64.85 -11.51
C PRO A 361 -0.25 -65.82 -12.67
N LYS A 362 1.03 -65.69 -13.09
CA LYS A 362 1.86 -66.35 -14.16
C LYS A 362 2.62 -67.60 -13.57
N PRO A 363 3.26 -68.61 -14.27
CA PRO A 363 4.29 -68.45 -15.33
C PRO A 363 4.67 -69.58 -16.36
N ALA A 364 5.71 -69.27 -17.18
CA ALA A 364 6.56 -70.12 -18.08
C ALA A 364 5.93 -70.62 -19.42
N GLU A 365 6.65 -70.95 -20.52
CA GLU A 365 8.10 -71.17 -20.79
C GLU A 365 8.55 -70.77 -22.25
N LYS A 366 9.86 -70.93 -22.58
CA LYS A 366 10.61 -70.63 -23.83
C LYS A 366 10.30 -71.51 -25.06
N ALA A 367 10.55 -71.00 -26.30
CA ALA A 367 11.69 -71.44 -27.16
C ALA A 367 11.79 -70.78 -28.57
N LYS A 368 13.05 -70.54 -28.99
CA LYS A 368 13.69 -70.34 -30.32
C LYS A 368 12.90 -70.01 -31.62
N GLU A 369 13.16 -68.80 -32.10
CA GLU A 369 13.62 -68.38 -33.44
C GLU A 369 13.86 -69.44 -34.56
N THR A 370 13.16 -69.29 -35.69
CA THR A 370 13.71 -69.35 -37.08
C THR A 370 12.86 -68.52 -38.07
N THR A 371 13.53 -67.90 -39.04
CA THR A 371 12.98 -67.38 -40.32
C THR A 371 13.62 -68.23 -41.45
N PRO A 372 13.21 -68.23 -42.74
CA PRO A 372 12.18 -67.42 -43.42
C PRO A 372 11.30 -68.12 -44.49
N LYS A 373 10.15 -67.52 -44.86
CA LYS A 373 9.91 -66.96 -46.21
C LYS A 373 8.52 -66.36 -46.40
N GLN A 374 8.50 -65.37 -47.28
CA GLN A 374 7.41 -64.51 -47.71
C GLN A 374 6.32 -65.26 -48.50
N ASP A 375 5.06 -65.05 -48.14
CA ASP A 375 3.93 -65.08 -49.08
C ASP A 375 3.07 -63.82 -48.90
N LYS A 376 2.44 -63.33 -49.97
CA LYS A 376 1.70 -62.06 -50.04
C LYS A 376 0.23 -62.31 -50.39
N SER A 377 -0.63 -62.34 -49.37
CA SER A 377 -2.09 -62.26 -49.56
C SER A 377 -2.74 -61.41 -48.46
N GLN A 378 -3.05 -60.16 -48.85
CA GLN A 378 -3.93 -59.17 -48.20
C GLN A 378 -4.20 -59.32 -46.68
N SER A 379 -3.26 -58.87 -45.84
CA SER A 379 -3.63 -58.42 -44.49
C SER A 379 -4.14 -56.97 -44.55
N LYS A 380 -5.33 -56.75 -43.98
CA LYS A 380 -5.96 -55.43 -43.85
C LYS A 380 -5.14 -54.60 -42.85
N VAL A 381 -4.25 -53.73 -43.33
CA VAL A 381 -3.24 -53.04 -42.51
C VAL A 381 -3.89 -52.17 -41.43
N GLN A 382 -4.00 -52.71 -40.23
CA GLN A 382 -4.37 -51.94 -39.04
C GLN A 382 -3.20 -51.04 -38.66
N SER A 383 -3.44 -49.74 -38.57
CA SER A 383 -2.46 -48.76 -38.08
C SER A 383 -2.12 -49.05 -36.62
N GLY A 384 -0.83 -49.08 -36.27
CA GLY A 384 -0.39 -49.52 -34.94
C GLY A 384 1.07 -49.24 -34.63
N TRP A 385 1.45 -49.54 -33.38
CA TRP A 385 2.82 -49.43 -32.89
C TRP A 385 3.64 -50.65 -33.27
N VAL A 386 4.80 -50.42 -33.88
CA VAL A 386 5.84 -51.42 -34.13
C VAL A 386 7.11 -50.95 -33.41
N GLY A 387 7.34 -51.50 -32.22
CA GLY A 387 8.37 -51.00 -31.29
C GLY A 387 8.10 -49.54 -30.88
N ASN A 388 9.09 -48.67 -31.08
CA ASN A 388 8.98 -47.22 -30.79
C ASN A 388 8.40 -46.40 -31.96
N TYR A 389 8.02 -47.02 -33.07
CA TYR A 389 7.53 -46.35 -34.28
C TYR A 389 6.04 -46.61 -34.50
N TYR A 390 5.32 -45.64 -35.07
CA TYR A 390 3.92 -45.81 -35.47
C TYR A 390 3.78 -45.98 -36.98
N ILE A 391 3.08 -47.02 -37.40
CA ILE A 391 2.75 -47.29 -38.80
C ILE A 391 1.29 -46.87 -39.05
N LYS A 392 1.10 -45.98 -40.02
CA LYS A 392 -0.22 -45.46 -40.43
C LYS A 392 -0.95 -46.47 -41.32
N SER A 393 -2.23 -46.23 -41.58
CA SER A 393 -3.08 -47.12 -42.39
C SER A 393 -2.63 -47.25 -43.86
N ASP A 394 -1.81 -46.32 -44.35
CA ASP A 394 -1.14 -46.39 -45.65
C ASP A 394 0.17 -47.20 -45.64
N GLY A 395 0.49 -47.86 -44.51
CA GLY A 395 1.71 -48.63 -44.31
C GLY A 395 2.97 -47.79 -44.05
N LYS A 396 2.87 -46.45 -44.04
CA LYS A 396 4.04 -45.56 -43.85
C LYS A 396 4.26 -45.22 -42.39
N ARG A 397 5.52 -44.97 -42.04
CA ARG A 397 5.92 -44.51 -40.71
C ARG A 397 5.50 -43.06 -40.49
N ALA A 398 4.83 -42.79 -39.37
CA ALA A 398 4.50 -41.43 -38.95
C ALA A 398 5.75 -40.63 -38.55
N LYS A 399 5.74 -39.30 -38.75
CA LYS A 399 6.86 -38.39 -38.41
C LYS A 399 6.35 -36.97 -38.10
N ASN A 400 6.90 -36.34 -37.05
CA ASN A 400 6.53 -34.99 -36.60
C ASN A 400 5.01 -34.78 -36.47
N GLU A 401 4.28 -35.80 -36.03
CA GLU A 401 2.82 -35.80 -35.98
C GLU A 401 2.29 -36.54 -34.76
N TRP A 402 1.06 -36.20 -34.38
CA TRP A 402 0.33 -36.94 -33.36
C TRP A 402 -0.26 -38.21 -33.95
N VAL A 403 -0.16 -39.31 -33.19
CA VAL A 403 -0.60 -40.64 -33.62
C VAL A 403 -1.48 -41.29 -32.56
N ASP A 404 -2.10 -42.43 -32.93
CA ASP A 404 -2.85 -43.28 -32.00
C ASP A 404 -3.94 -42.50 -31.22
N GLY A 405 -4.85 -41.90 -31.99
CA GLY A 405 -5.95 -41.07 -31.48
C GLY A 405 -5.51 -39.73 -30.89
N GLY A 406 -4.35 -39.21 -31.31
CA GLY A 406 -3.80 -37.94 -30.81
C GLY A 406 -3.13 -38.05 -29.44
N ARG A 407 -2.86 -39.27 -28.95
CA ARG A 407 -2.39 -39.50 -27.57
C ARG A 407 -0.87 -39.43 -27.42
N TYR A 408 -0.14 -39.71 -28.48
CA TYR A 408 1.32 -39.80 -28.52
C TYR A 408 1.86 -38.94 -29.66
N TYR A 409 3.06 -38.38 -29.47
CA TYR A 409 3.77 -37.64 -30.52
C TYR A 409 4.99 -38.43 -30.99
N VAL A 410 5.27 -38.40 -32.30
CA VAL A 410 6.50 -38.96 -32.87
C VAL A 410 7.39 -37.88 -33.48
N ASP A 411 8.69 -38.00 -33.26
CA ASP A 411 9.71 -37.03 -33.71
C ASP A 411 9.95 -37.07 -35.24
N SER A 412 10.98 -36.37 -35.72
CA SER A 412 11.40 -36.36 -37.13
C SER A 412 11.90 -37.73 -37.63
N ASP A 413 12.39 -38.56 -36.72
CA ASP A 413 12.73 -39.96 -36.97
C ASP A 413 11.50 -40.87 -36.84
N GLY A 414 10.33 -40.36 -36.46
CA GLY A 414 9.13 -41.14 -36.21
C GLY A 414 9.18 -41.97 -34.94
N LYS A 415 10.14 -41.73 -34.04
CA LYS A 415 10.24 -42.38 -32.73
C LYS A 415 9.28 -41.71 -31.76
N LYS A 416 8.65 -42.51 -30.89
CA LYS A 416 7.80 -42.03 -29.78
C LYS A 416 8.60 -41.14 -28.83
N VAL A 417 8.19 -39.88 -28.69
CA VAL A 417 8.75 -38.93 -27.73
C VAL A 417 8.30 -39.30 -26.31
N LYS A 418 9.21 -39.19 -25.33
CA LYS A 418 8.99 -39.57 -23.93
C LYS A 418 9.72 -38.61 -22.98
N SER A 419 9.09 -38.33 -21.85
CA SER A 419 9.60 -37.45 -20.77
C SER A 419 10.05 -36.05 -21.21
N ASP A 420 9.53 -35.53 -22.32
CA ASP A 420 10.04 -34.32 -22.98
C ASP A 420 8.91 -33.37 -23.44
N TRP A 421 9.26 -32.11 -23.63
CA TRP A 421 8.36 -31.04 -24.09
C TRP A 421 8.39 -30.94 -25.62
N ILE A 422 7.21 -30.96 -26.24
CA ILE A 422 7.06 -30.63 -27.65
C ILE A 422 6.29 -29.32 -27.82
N TYR A 423 6.59 -28.60 -28.89
CA TYR A 423 5.82 -27.44 -29.34
C TYR A 423 5.09 -27.81 -30.63
N ASP A 424 3.76 -27.91 -30.56
CA ASP A 424 2.96 -28.11 -31.77
C ASP A 424 2.66 -26.75 -32.41
N LYS A 425 3.19 -26.55 -33.61
CA LYS A 425 2.99 -25.32 -34.41
C LYS A 425 1.54 -25.16 -34.86
N ASN A 426 0.80 -26.24 -35.07
CA ASN A 426 -0.60 -26.20 -35.52
C ASN A 426 -1.54 -25.72 -34.42
N TYR A 427 -1.22 -26.04 -33.16
CA TYR A 427 -1.98 -25.60 -31.97
C TYR A 427 -1.33 -24.43 -31.22
N GLY A 428 -0.20 -23.90 -31.70
CA GLY A 428 0.53 -22.78 -31.10
C GLY A 428 0.94 -23.00 -29.63
N SER A 429 1.08 -24.26 -29.21
CA SER A 429 1.07 -24.65 -27.79
C SER A 429 2.13 -25.69 -27.44
N TYR A 430 2.61 -25.63 -26.20
CA TYR A 430 3.48 -26.65 -25.63
C TYR A 430 2.66 -27.79 -25.02
N TYR A 431 3.18 -29.01 -25.17
CA TYR A 431 2.68 -30.25 -24.58
C TYR A 431 3.85 -30.99 -23.95
N TYR A 432 3.59 -31.77 -22.90
CA TYR A 432 4.61 -32.63 -22.29
C TYR A 432 4.25 -34.11 -22.48
N LEU A 433 5.18 -34.91 -23.00
CA LEU A 433 5.02 -36.36 -23.10
C LEU A 433 5.57 -37.02 -21.84
N THR A 434 4.79 -37.94 -21.27
CA THR A 434 5.15 -38.74 -20.09
C THR A 434 6.24 -39.77 -20.40
N ALA A 435 6.72 -40.52 -19.39
CA ALA A 435 7.68 -41.62 -19.60
C ALA A 435 7.10 -42.75 -20.48
N GLU A 436 5.79 -42.92 -20.44
CA GLU A 436 5.01 -43.83 -21.28
C GLU A 436 4.87 -43.29 -22.72
N GLY A 437 5.13 -42.00 -22.92
CA GLY A 437 5.07 -41.26 -24.19
C GLY A 437 3.70 -40.68 -24.53
N SER A 438 2.71 -40.82 -23.65
CA SER A 438 1.40 -40.16 -23.81
C SER A 438 1.45 -38.72 -23.29
N TYR A 439 0.63 -37.82 -23.83
CA TYR A 439 0.63 -36.43 -23.35
C TYR A 439 0.06 -36.30 -21.92
N ALA A 440 0.72 -35.48 -21.10
CA ALA A 440 0.26 -35.11 -19.78
C ALA A 440 -0.92 -34.13 -19.86
N ARG A 441 -1.93 -34.33 -19.00
CA ARG A 441 -3.12 -33.48 -18.89
C ARG A 441 -3.64 -33.45 -17.46
N ASN A 442 -4.28 -32.34 -17.08
CA ASN A 442 -4.78 -32.06 -15.72
C ASN A 442 -3.74 -32.28 -14.62
N LYS A 443 -2.48 -31.89 -14.86
CA LYS A 443 -1.39 -32.06 -13.89
C LYS A 443 -0.26 -31.06 -14.07
N TRP A 444 0.48 -30.88 -12.98
CA TRP A 444 1.76 -30.16 -12.98
C TRP A 444 2.89 -31.02 -13.56
N VAL A 445 3.79 -30.35 -14.28
CA VAL A 445 5.11 -30.84 -14.73
C VAL A 445 6.11 -29.73 -14.41
N GLY A 446 6.89 -29.91 -13.34
CA GLY A 446 7.68 -28.83 -12.77
C GLY A 446 6.78 -27.67 -12.30
N ASN A 447 7.09 -26.45 -12.71
CA ASN A 447 6.29 -25.26 -12.42
C ASN A 447 5.23 -24.95 -13.51
N TYR A 448 4.94 -25.87 -14.44
CA TYR A 448 4.00 -25.67 -15.55
C TYR A 448 2.79 -26.58 -15.41
N TYR A 449 1.59 -26.09 -15.72
CA TYR A 449 0.36 -26.87 -15.67
C TYR A 449 -0.12 -27.24 -17.08
N LEU A 450 -0.44 -28.53 -17.28
CA LEU A 450 -1.04 -29.03 -18.52
C LEU A 450 -2.56 -29.16 -18.32
N LYS A 451 -3.34 -28.52 -19.20
CA LYS A 451 -4.80 -28.49 -19.15
C LYS A 451 -5.43 -29.82 -19.58
N SER A 452 -6.76 -29.89 -19.60
CA SER A 452 -7.52 -31.10 -19.94
C SER A 452 -7.28 -31.59 -21.38
N ASP A 453 -7.00 -30.66 -22.30
CA ASP A 453 -6.64 -30.90 -23.69
C ASP A 453 -5.12 -31.12 -23.90
N GLY A 454 -4.34 -31.18 -22.81
CA GLY A 454 -2.89 -31.39 -22.82
C GLY A 454 -2.04 -30.15 -23.09
N LYS A 455 -2.64 -28.99 -23.40
CA LYS A 455 -1.89 -27.75 -23.64
C LYS A 455 -1.36 -27.15 -22.33
N MET A 456 -0.15 -26.60 -22.39
CA MET A 456 0.40 -25.78 -21.30
C MET A 456 -0.45 -24.51 -21.10
N ALA A 457 -0.85 -24.25 -19.86
CA ALA A 457 -1.61 -23.07 -19.48
C ALA A 457 -0.75 -21.79 -19.47
N LYS A 458 -1.36 -20.62 -19.72
CA LYS A 458 -0.71 -19.29 -19.71
C LYS A 458 -1.69 -18.18 -19.33
N ASN A 459 -1.26 -17.23 -18.50
CA ASN A 459 -2.07 -16.08 -18.02
C ASN A 459 -3.46 -16.47 -17.49
N GLU A 460 -3.56 -17.60 -16.78
CA GLU A 460 -4.84 -18.15 -16.36
C GLU A 460 -4.76 -18.85 -15.00
N TRP A 461 -5.91 -18.98 -14.35
CA TRP A 461 -6.08 -19.75 -13.12
C TRP A 461 -6.22 -21.24 -13.46
N VAL A 462 -5.48 -22.09 -12.74
CA VAL A 462 -5.39 -23.54 -12.98
C VAL A 462 -5.67 -24.35 -11.71
N ASP A 463 -5.76 -25.67 -11.85
CA ASP A 463 -5.84 -26.63 -10.73
C ASP A 463 -6.93 -26.27 -9.69
N GLY A 464 -8.17 -26.17 -10.21
CA GLY A 464 -9.35 -25.79 -9.42
C GLY A 464 -9.45 -24.30 -9.08
N GLY A 465 -8.68 -23.44 -9.75
CA GLY A 465 -8.61 -22.00 -9.46
C GLY A 465 -7.69 -21.65 -8.28
N ARG A 466 -6.87 -22.62 -7.82
CA ARG A 466 -6.01 -22.46 -6.65
C ARG A 466 -4.65 -21.84 -6.98
N TYR A 467 -4.22 -21.87 -8.23
CA TYR A 467 -2.90 -21.39 -8.65
C TYR A 467 -3.02 -20.56 -9.93
N TYR A 468 -2.17 -19.55 -10.09
CA TYR A 468 -2.11 -18.73 -11.29
C TYR A 468 -0.82 -19.03 -12.07
N VAL A 469 -0.92 -19.16 -13.40
CA VAL A 469 0.25 -19.27 -14.28
C VAL A 469 0.43 -18.02 -15.14
N GLU A 470 1.67 -17.60 -15.32
CA GLU A 470 2.04 -16.35 -16.00
C GLU A 470 2.07 -16.49 -17.53
N SER A 471 2.53 -15.45 -18.23
CA SER A 471 2.58 -15.39 -19.70
C SER A 471 3.57 -16.38 -20.33
N ASP A 472 4.59 -16.78 -19.58
CA ASP A 472 5.52 -17.85 -19.94
C ASP A 472 5.01 -19.25 -19.53
N GLY A 473 3.91 -19.32 -18.78
CA GLY A 473 3.27 -20.54 -18.28
C GLY A 473 3.78 -21.03 -16.92
N LYS A 474 4.73 -20.34 -16.28
CA LYS A 474 5.20 -20.70 -14.93
C LYS A 474 4.17 -20.34 -13.86
N MET A 475 4.09 -21.16 -12.82
CA MET A 475 3.35 -20.88 -11.60
C MET A 475 3.88 -19.63 -10.90
N ALA A 476 3.01 -18.64 -10.72
CA ALA A 476 3.27 -17.47 -9.90
C ALA A 476 3.37 -17.85 -8.41
N LYS A 477 4.31 -17.26 -7.68
CA LYS A 477 4.48 -17.40 -6.22
C LYS A 477 4.87 -16.05 -5.62
N ASP A 478 4.47 -15.82 -4.38
CA ASP A 478 4.77 -14.65 -3.56
C ASP A 478 4.55 -13.30 -4.28
N LYS A 479 3.39 -13.15 -4.93
CA LYS A 479 3.06 -11.92 -5.66
C LYS A 479 1.59 -11.72 -5.94
N TRP A 480 1.27 -10.49 -6.31
CA TRP A 480 -0.02 -10.10 -6.86
C TRP A 480 -0.11 -10.50 -8.34
N VAL A 481 -1.25 -11.07 -8.72
CA VAL A 481 -1.54 -11.56 -10.07
C VAL A 481 -2.85 -10.98 -10.59
N ASP A 482 -3.14 -11.24 -11.87
CA ASP A 482 -4.44 -10.94 -12.50
C ASP A 482 -4.90 -9.48 -12.28
N GLY A 483 -4.05 -8.54 -12.70
CA GLY A 483 -4.28 -7.10 -12.56
C GLY A 483 -4.15 -6.56 -11.13
N GLY A 484 -3.53 -7.32 -10.22
CA GLY A 484 -3.39 -6.93 -8.81
C GLY A 484 -4.61 -7.28 -7.94
N ARG A 485 -5.53 -8.12 -8.45
CA ARG A 485 -6.79 -8.44 -7.77
C ARG A 485 -6.63 -9.54 -6.71
N TYR A 486 -5.67 -10.43 -6.90
CA TYR A 486 -5.45 -11.61 -6.08
C TYR A 486 -3.96 -11.75 -5.74
N TYR A 487 -3.65 -12.29 -4.57
CA TYR A 487 -2.29 -12.59 -4.14
C TYR A 487 -2.11 -14.11 -4.03
N VAL A 488 -1.01 -14.61 -4.56
CA VAL A 488 -0.58 -16.02 -4.43
C VAL A 488 0.60 -16.09 -3.46
N GLY A 489 0.52 -17.03 -2.51
CA GLY A 489 1.51 -17.19 -1.46
C GLY A 489 2.84 -17.75 -1.97
N TYR A 490 3.79 -17.98 -1.05
CA TYR A 490 5.10 -18.57 -1.33
C TYR A 490 5.01 -19.97 -1.99
N ASP A 491 3.97 -20.73 -1.67
CA ASP A 491 3.62 -22.02 -2.27
C ASP A 491 2.93 -21.90 -3.65
N GLY A 492 2.57 -20.69 -4.07
CA GLY A 492 1.80 -20.40 -5.27
C GLY A 492 0.27 -20.52 -5.09
N VAL A 493 -0.19 -20.90 -3.90
CA VAL A 493 -1.63 -21.05 -3.62
C VAL A 493 -2.27 -19.68 -3.47
N TRP A 494 -3.44 -19.51 -4.08
CA TRP A 494 -4.30 -18.34 -3.91
C TRP A 494 -4.67 -18.16 -2.45
N GLN A 495 -4.29 -17.02 -1.88
CA GLN A 495 -4.65 -16.67 -0.52
C GLN A 495 -5.92 -15.82 -0.54
N PRO A 496 -7.03 -16.26 0.07
CA PRO A 496 -8.20 -15.42 0.25
C PRO A 496 -7.83 -14.21 1.12
N LYS A 497 -8.41 -13.05 0.78
CA LYS A 497 -8.10 -11.77 1.41
C LYS A 497 -8.25 -11.86 2.94
N PRO A 498 -7.25 -11.43 3.75
CA PRO A 498 -7.36 -11.48 5.21
C PRO A 498 -8.62 -10.79 5.75
N ALA A 499 -9.17 -11.31 6.84
CA ALA A 499 -10.51 -10.99 7.36
C ALA A 499 -10.72 -9.54 7.89
N ALA A 500 -9.78 -8.61 7.63
CA ALA A 500 -9.86 -7.20 8.01
C ALA A 500 -10.25 -6.25 6.86
N GLY A 501 -10.61 -6.78 5.68
CA GLY A 501 -11.17 -6.00 4.57
C GLY A 501 -10.14 -5.42 3.61
N ASN A 502 -10.43 -4.24 3.03
CA ASN A 502 -9.54 -3.55 2.09
C ASN A 502 -8.20 -3.20 2.79
N PRO A 503 -7.01 -3.51 2.24
CA PRO A 503 -5.72 -3.15 2.85
C PRO A 503 -5.64 -1.67 3.26
N TYR A 504 -6.19 -0.77 2.44
CA TYR A 504 -6.28 0.66 2.74
C TYR A 504 -7.10 0.95 4.02
N SER A 505 -8.20 0.22 4.23
CA SER A 505 -9.03 0.33 5.44
C SER A 505 -8.41 -0.33 6.67
N ALA A 506 -7.62 -1.40 6.48
CA ALA A 506 -6.88 -2.05 7.55
C ALA A 506 -5.75 -1.13 8.05
N ALA A 507 -4.92 -0.61 7.12
CA ALA A 507 -3.88 0.36 7.46
C ALA A 507 -4.43 1.62 8.11
N LEU A 508 -5.60 2.13 7.67
CA LEU A 508 -6.24 3.27 8.32
C LEU A 508 -6.69 2.95 9.75
N LYS A 509 -7.26 1.76 10.02
CA LYS A 509 -7.60 1.33 11.39
C LYS A 509 -6.35 1.19 12.27
N THR A 510 -5.28 0.61 11.76
CA THR A 510 -3.98 0.54 12.46
C THR A 510 -3.43 1.95 12.73
N ALA A 511 -3.45 2.84 11.74
CA ALA A 511 -3.01 4.23 11.90
C ALA A 511 -3.85 4.98 12.96
N GLN A 512 -5.16 4.75 13.00
CA GLN A 512 -6.05 5.28 14.05
C GLN A 512 -5.70 4.73 15.44
N ALA A 513 -5.34 3.45 15.56
CA ALA A 513 -4.87 2.87 16.83
C ALA A 513 -3.55 3.52 17.29
N TYR A 514 -2.59 3.68 16.38
CA TYR A 514 -1.33 4.37 16.66
C TYR A 514 -1.50 5.87 16.98
N ASN A 515 -2.52 6.52 16.41
CA ASN A 515 -2.86 7.89 16.74
C ASN A 515 -3.38 8.04 18.17
N ARG A 516 -4.11 7.05 18.70
CA ARG A 516 -4.63 7.05 20.09
C ARG A 516 -3.53 7.01 21.16
N ILE A 517 -2.34 6.52 20.81
CA ILE A 517 -1.14 6.58 21.68
C ILE A 517 -0.21 7.76 21.33
N HIS A 518 -0.73 8.74 20.58
CA HIS A 518 -0.11 10.02 20.30
C HIS A 518 1.25 9.94 19.61
N LEU A 519 1.39 9.10 18.58
CA LEU A 519 2.60 9.06 17.77
C LEU A 519 2.67 10.21 16.75
N SER A 520 3.89 10.54 16.30
CA SER A 520 4.12 11.46 15.19
C SER A 520 3.72 10.85 13.85
N LYS A 521 3.41 11.70 12.86
CA LYS A 521 3.11 11.28 11.48
C LYS A 521 4.16 10.30 10.92
N LYS A 522 5.44 10.59 11.14
CA LYS A 522 6.55 9.75 10.66
C LYS A 522 6.62 8.41 11.41
N ARG A 523 6.36 8.39 12.71
CA ARG A 523 6.40 7.16 13.51
C ARG A 523 5.22 6.24 13.20
N ILE A 524 4.02 6.78 12.97
CA ILE A 524 2.86 5.99 12.51
C ILE A 524 3.17 5.35 11.15
N TYR A 525 3.75 6.10 10.21
CA TYR A 525 4.15 5.57 8.91
C TYR A 525 5.13 4.40 9.04
N GLU A 526 6.20 4.57 9.82
CA GLU A 526 7.20 3.52 10.05
C GLU A 526 6.60 2.24 10.67
N MET A 527 5.66 2.38 11.61
CA MET A 527 4.98 1.22 12.21
C MET A 527 4.07 0.49 11.22
N LEU A 528 3.41 1.20 10.31
CA LEU A 528 2.63 0.56 9.24
C LEU A 528 3.52 -0.24 8.29
N ILE A 529 4.69 0.28 7.91
CA ILE A 529 5.67 -0.48 7.11
C ILE A 529 6.16 -1.72 7.88
N PHE A 530 6.40 -1.59 9.20
CA PHE A 530 6.82 -2.71 10.05
C PHE A 530 5.73 -3.80 10.20
N GLU A 531 4.46 -3.43 10.24
CA GLU A 531 3.32 -4.38 10.20
C GLU A 531 3.09 -5.02 8.82
N GLY A 532 3.94 -4.74 7.82
CA GLY A 532 3.87 -5.33 6.48
C GLY A 532 2.92 -4.63 5.52
N PHE A 533 2.39 -3.45 5.86
CA PHE A 533 1.70 -2.61 4.87
C PHE A 533 2.72 -2.04 3.88
N ASN A 534 2.41 -2.09 2.58
CA ASN A 534 3.24 -1.45 1.57
C ASN A 534 3.19 0.09 1.67
N SER A 535 4.18 0.75 1.05
CA SER A 535 4.36 2.21 1.04
C SER A 535 3.07 2.97 0.70
N ASP A 536 2.36 2.56 -0.34
CA ASP A 536 1.15 3.24 -0.82
C ASP A 536 -0.01 3.11 0.16
N THR A 537 -0.15 1.93 0.77
CA THR A 537 -1.20 1.65 1.77
C THR A 537 -0.92 2.40 3.08
N ALA A 538 0.34 2.46 3.51
CA ALA A 538 0.76 3.24 4.68
C ALA A 538 0.59 4.75 4.44
N GLN A 539 0.95 5.25 3.26
CA GLN A 539 0.79 6.66 2.90
C GLN A 539 -0.69 7.05 2.77
N TYR A 540 -1.53 6.20 2.18
CA TYR A 540 -2.98 6.37 2.17
C TYR A 540 -3.53 6.51 3.58
N ALA A 541 -3.13 5.63 4.50
CA ALA A 541 -3.60 5.65 5.88
C ALA A 541 -3.19 6.95 6.60
N ILE A 542 -1.94 7.41 6.43
CA ILE A 542 -1.48 8.72 6.95
C ILE A 542 -2.29 9.89 6.37
N ASN A 543 -2.62 9.85 5.08
CA ASN A 543 -3.38 10.93 4.42
C ASN A 543 -4.84 10.98 4.91
N HIS A 544 -5.47 9.83 5.16
CA HIS A 544 -6.87 9.72 5.57
C HIS A 544 -7.06 9.72 7.10
N LEU A 545 -5.99 9.70 7.89
CA LEU A 545 -6.06 9.70 9.35
C LEU A 545 -6.58 11.03 9.93
N GLN A 546 -6.36 12.15 9.23
CA GLN A 546 -6.75 13.51 9.67
C GLN A 546 -6.35 13.87 11.12
N ALA A 547 -5.21 13.35 11.59
CA ALA A 547 -4.75 13.59 12.96
C ALA A 547 -4.16 14.99 13.17
N ASP A 548 -4.48 15.60 14.32
CA ASP A 548 -3.75 16.75 14.84
C ASP A 548 -2.44 16.28 15.49
N TYR A 549 -1.36 16.29 14.71
CA TYR A 549 -0.03 15.93 15.19
C TYR A 549 0.56 16.93 16.20
N LYS A 550 0.07 18.18 16.22
CA LYS A 550 0.45 19.18 17.24
C LYS A 550 -0.19 18.83 18.58
N ALA A 551 -1.44 18.38 18.59
CA ALA A 551 -2.10 17.83 19.78
C ALA A 551 -1.42 16.53 20.26
N ASN A 552 -1.00 15.63 19.35
CA ASN A 552 -0.23 14.44 19.74
C ASN A 552 1.11 14.81 20.40
N ALA A 553 1.86 15.76 19.83
CA ALA A 553 3.11 16.25 20.42
C ALA A 553 2.88 16.82 21.83
N LEU A 554 1.80 17.60 22.02
CA LEU A 554 1.40 18.12 23.32
C LEU A 554 1.03 17.01 24.31
N ALA A 555 0.29 15.99 23.89
CA ALA A 555 -0.09 14.86 24.73
C ALA A 555 1.16 14.04 25.19
N LYS A 556 2.10 13.78 24.27
CA LYS A 556 3.40 13.17 24.58
C LYS A 556 4.22 14.01 25.55
N ALA A 557 4.30 15.31 25.32
CA ALA A 557 4.99 16.25 26.18
C ALA A 557 4.41 16.28 27.61
N ILE A 558 3.08 16.24 27.73
CA ILE A 558 2.37 16.12 29.02
C ILE A 558 2.72 14.78 29.70
N GLY A 559 2.78 13.68 28.93
CA GLY A 559 3.21 12.37 29.42
C GLY A 559 4.64 12.38 30.00
N TYR A 560 5.60 12.95 29.27
CA TYR A 560 6.99 13.09 29.74
C TYR A 560 7.11 14.00 30.97
N ARG A 561 6.28 15.05 31.05
CA ARG A 561 6.21 15.93 32.22
C ARG A 561 5.65 15.19 33.45
N LYS A 562 4.56 14.42 33.29
CA LYS A 562 3.90 13.69 34.38
C LYS A 562 4.73 12.51 34.90
N ASN A 563 5.24 11.66 34.00
CA ASN A 563 5.84 10.38 34.39
C ASN A 563 7.33 10.50 34.72
N SER A 564 8.02 11.47 34.11
CA SER A 564 9.48 11.56 34.17
C SER A 564 10.01 12.93 34.57
N ASN A 565 9.13 13.90 34.86
CA ASN A 565 9.47 15.25 35.33
C ASN A 565 10.47 16.03 34.44
N PHE A 566 10.51 15.76 33.13
CA PHE A 566 11.49 16.37 32.20
C PHE A 566 11.37 17.91 32.11
N SER A 567 12.48 18.57 31.73
CA SER A 567 12.59 19.99 31.36
C SER A 567 12.09 20.26 29.94
N LYS A 568 11.91 21.53 29.52
CA LYS A 568 11.43 21.83 28.16
C LYS A 568 12.42 21.35 27.12
N THR A 569 13.71 21.64 27.29
CA THR A 569 14.78 21.17 26.39
C THR A 569 14.72 19.65 26.25
N LYS A 570 14.68 18.89 27.35
CA LYS A 570 14.65 17.42 27.30
C LYS A 570 13.37 16.86 26.67
N ILE A 571 12.22 17.49 26.90
CA ILE A 571 10.96 17.15 26.21
C ILE A 571 11.10 17.41 24.70
N TYR A 572 11.61 18.58 24.31
CA TYR A 572 11.84 18.94 22.92
C TYR A 572 12.80 17.99 22.20
N ASP A 573 13.92 17.64 22.84
CA ASP A 573 14.90 16.67 22.34
C ASP A 573 14.28 15.29 22.14
N TRP A 574 13.42 14.84 23.06
CA TRP A 574 12.74 13.54 22.95
C TRP A 574 11.68 13.52 21.85
N LEU A 575 10.85 14.58 21.76
CA LEU A 575 9.86 14.73 20.70
C LEU A 575 10.50 14.76 19.32
N THR A 576 11.58 15.53 19.14
CA THR A 576 12.30 15.67 17.86
C THR A 576 13.30 14.55 17.58
N SER A 577 13.58 13.68 18.55
CA SER A 577 14.60 12.62 18.45
C SER A 577 14.35 11.71 17.24
N PRO A 578 15.36 11.49 16.38
CA PRO A 578 15.32 10.52 15.28
C PRO A 578 15.17 9.05 15.71
N SER A 579 15.20 8.74 17.01
CA SER A 579 15.10 7.36 17.51
C SER A 579 13.85 7.11 18.37
N ILE A 580 13.26 8.17 18.94
CA ILE A 580 12.17 8.07 19.94
C ILE A 580 10.82 8.37 19.27
N ASP A 581 10.44 9.65 19.17
CA ASP A 581 9.10 10.08 18.73
C ASP A 581 9.03 10.65 17.31
N LYS A 582 10.10 11.30 16.79
CA LYS A 582 10.18 11.82 15.41
C LYS A 582 9.14 12.90 15.02
N PHE A 583 8.67 13.73 15.96
CA PHE A 583 7.88 14.93 15.64
C PHE A 583 8.71 15.98 14.90
N THR A 584 8.04 16.87 14.18
CA THR A 584 8.71 18.05 13.59
C THR A 584 9.12 19.05 14.67
N LYS A 585 10.04 19.96 14.33
CA LYS A 585 10.46 21.03 15.26
C LYS A 585 9.29 21.95 15.59
N GLU A 586 8.41 22.17 14.62
CA GLU A 586 7.21 23.00 14.71
C GLU A 586 6.16 22.38 15.64
N GLU A 587 5.95 21.06 15.53
CA GLU A 587 5.07 20.29 16.43
C GLU A 587 5.61 20.26 17.86
N ALA A 588 6.92 20.03 18.03
CA ALA A 588 7.58 20.05 19.34
C ALA A 588 7.56 21.45 19.97
N ASN A 589 7.86 22.51 19.22
CA ASN A 589 7.79 23.90 19.71
C ASN A 589 6.36 24.28 20.13
N TYR A 590 5.35 23.90 19.34
CA TYR A 590 3.95 24.08 19.71
C TYR A 590 3.62 23.37 21.03
N ALA A 591 4.05 22.11 21.19
CA ALA A 591 3.85 21.34 22.41
C ALA A 591 4.49 22.01 23.63
N ILE A 592 5.74 22.47 23.51
CA ILE A 592 6.44 23.21 24.58
C ILE A 592 5.76 24.53 24.93
N GLN A 593 5.26 25.28 23.94
CA GLN A 593 4.54 26.53 24.14
C GLN A 593 3.18 26.30 24.83
N LYS A 594 2.41 25.31 24.37
CA LYS A 594 1.07 24.99 24.91
C LYS A 594 1.08 24.26 26.25
N LEU A 595 2.20 23.67 26.65
CA LEU A 595 2.37 23.15 28.01
C LEU A 595 2.37 24.23 29.11
N ASN A 596 2.39 25.52 28.72
CA ASN A 596 2.39 26.69 29.58
C ASN A 596 3.47 26.61 30.70
N LEU A 597 4.60 25.98 30.37
CA LEU A 597 5.75 25.90 31.25
C LEU A 597 6.48 27.26 31.29
N PRO A 598 7.06 27.67 32.43
CA PRO A 598 7.83 28.91 32.53
C PRO A 598 8.97 29.00 31.50
N SER A 599 9.39 30.21 31.11
CA SER A 599 10.49 30.39 30.15
C SER A 599 11.75 29.64 30.62
N GLU A 600 12.46 28.97 29.71
CA GLU A 600 13.78 28.43 30.07
C GLU A 600 14.73 29.63 30.24
N GLY A 601 15.00 29.98 31.49
CA GLY A 601 15.57 31.26 31.91
C GLY A 601 14.85 31.90 33.10
N SER A 602 13.56 31.61 33.33
CA SER A 602 12.93 31.87 34.63
C SER A 602 13.28 30.70 35.57
N TYR A 603 14.37 30.88 36.32
CA TYR A 603 14.90 29.85 37.21
C TYR A 603 13.83 29.26 38.13
N PRO A 604 13.79 27.93 38.31
CA PRO A 604 12.97 27.31 39.35
C PRO A 604 13.66 27.56 40.70
N ARG A 605 13.48 28.77 41.23
CA ARG A 605 14.05 29.23 42.50
C ARG A 605 13.66 28.27 43.62
N ASN A 606 14.65 27.84 44.41
CA ASN A 606 14.49 26.90 45.52
C ASN A 606 13.86 25.55 45.10
N LYS A 607 14.39 24.93 44.02
CA LYS A 607 13.79 23.70 43.50
C LYS A 607 14.79 22.78 42.78
N TRP A 608 14.48 21.48 42.87
CA TRP A 608 15.14 20.41 42.14
C TRP A 608 14.77 20.38 40.65
N VAL A 609 15.79 20.17 39.80
CA VAL A 609 15.67 19.86 38.38
C VAL A 609 16.51 18.61 38.09
N GLY A 610 15.87 17.45 38.06
CA GLY A 610 16.57 16.17 38.07
C GLY A 610 17.37 16.00 39.37
N TYR A 611 18.66 15.71 39.26
CA TYR A 611 19.57 15.60 40.41
C TYR A 611 20.25 16.92 40.80
N TYR A 612 19.83 18.07 40.26
CA TYR A 612 20.51 19.36 40.45
C TYR A 612 19.56 20.35 41.14
N TYR A 613 20.03 21.07 42.18
CA TYR A 613 19.20 22.03 42.92
C TYR A 613 19.55 23.48 42.55
N TYR A 614 18.53 24.28 42.23
CA TYR A 614 18.70 25.69 41.88
C TYR A 614 18.25 26.60 43.02
N LYS A 615 19.12 27.52 43.43
CA LYS A 615 18.92 28.43 44.56
C LYS A 615 17.98 29.59 44.21
N SER A 616 17.64 30.39 45.21
CA SER A 616 16.77 31.57 45.07
C SER A 616 17.32 32.62 44.10
N ASP A 617 18.64 32.68 43.89
CA ASP A 617 19.31 33.55 42.91
C ASP A 617 19.42 32.92 41.50
N GLY A 618 18.92 31.69 41.32
CA GLY A 618 18.98 30.95 40.07
C GLY A 618 20.30 30.21 39.83
N LYS A 619 21.30 30.31 40.71
CA LYS A 619 22.54 29.56 40.57
C LYS A 619 22.37 28.11 41.00
N LEU A 620 23.16 27.23 40.41
CA LEU A 620 23.27 25.83 40.83
C LEU A 620 23.90 25.78 42.23
N ALA A 621 23.25 25.09 43.16
CA ALA A 621 23.80 24.83 44.49
C ALA A 621 24.97 23.81 44.40
N LYS A 622 26.00 23.99 45.22
CA LYS A 622 27.23 23.18 45.20
C LYS A 622 27.86 23.07 46.58
N ASN A 623 28.25 21.86 46.99
CA ASN A 623 28.83 21.55 48.31
C ASN A 623 28.01 22.12 49.48
N GLU A 624 26.68 22.01 49.41
CA GLU A 624 25.78 22.61 50.41
C GLU A 624 24.53 21.78 50.65
N TRP A 625 23.94 21.96 51.82
CA TRP A 625 22.63 21.42 52.18
C TRP A 625 21.51 22.27 51.58
N VAL A 626 20.52 21.62 50.97
CA VAL A 626 19.42 22.28 50.26
C VAL A 626 18.06 21.75 50.72
N ASP A 627 16.98 22.40 50.27
CA ASP A 627 15.59 21.97 50.52
C ASP A 627 15.28 21.69 52.02
N GLY A 628 15.58 22.70 52.85
CA GLY A 628 15.38 22.66 54.30
C GLY A 628 16.40 21.82 55.08
N GLY A 629 17.59 21.55 54.51
CA GLY A 629 18.61 20.72 55.15
C GLY A 629 18.42 19.22 54.93
N ARG A 630 17.50 18.82 54.06
CA ARG A 630 17.11 17.41 53.87
C ARG A 630 17.97 16.67 52.85
N TYR A 631 18.72 17.37 52.02
CA TYR A 631 19.48 16.80 50.90
C TYR A 631 20.80 17.55 50.72
N TYR A 632 21.85 16.85 50.32
CA TYR A 632 23.17 17.43 50.06
C TYR A 632 23.50 17.42 48.57
N VAL A 633 24.07 18.52 48.04
CA VAL A 633 24.60 18.58 46.68
C VAL A 633 26.12 18.70 46.67
N GLU A 634 26.75 18.01 45.72
CA GLU A 634 28.21 17.90 45.60
C GLU A 634 28.83 19.07 44.82
N SER A 635 30.13 19.00 44.52
CA SER A 635 30.89 20.07 43.86
C SER A 635 30.52 20.29 42.39
N ASP A 636 30.00 19.26 41.73
CA ASP A 636 29.37 19.33 40.41
C ASP A 636 27.92 19.84 40.48
N GLY A 637 27.36 19.99 41.69
CA GLY A 637 25.99 20.42 41.99
C GLY A 637 24.94 19.30 41.96
N LYS A 638 25.38 18.05 41.85
CA LYS A 638 24.52 16.86 41.79
C LYS A 638 24.16 16.38 43.20
N MET A 639 22.96 15.83 43.37
CA MET A 639 22.49 15.26 44.62
C MET A 639 23.32 14.05 45.02
N ALA A 640 23.93 14.12 46.20
CA ALA A 640 24.56 12.99 46.85
C ALA A 640 23.49 11.95 47.24
N ARG A 641 23.81 10.68 47.03
CA ARG A 641 22.95 9.52 47.36
C ARG A 641 23.82 8.35 47.79
N ASP A 642 23.31 7.56 48.72
CA ASP A 642 23.90 6.31 49.21
C ASP A 642 25.35 6.47 49.68
N LYS A 643 25.63 7.53 50.46
CA LYS A 643 26.97 7.84 50.96
C LYS A 643 26.99 8.81 52.12
N TRP A 644 28.16 8.87 52.76
CA TRP A 644 28.51 9.90 53.71
C TRP A 644 28.89 11.21 52.99
N VAL A 645 28.43 12.33 53.52
CA VAL A 645 28.65 13.69 53.00
C VAL A 645 29.18 14.61 54.10
N ASP A 646 29.55 15.84 53.72
CA ASP A 646 29.90 16.92 54.67
C ASP A 646 30.95 16.48 55.72
N GLY A 647 32.11 16.04 55.21
CA GLY A 647 33.23 15.56 56.03
C GLY A 647 33.01 14.20 56.70
N GLY A 648 32.03 13.41 56.25
CA GLY A 648 31.72 12.10 56.83
C GLY A 648 30.75 12.15 58.03
N ARG A 649 30.13 13.30 58.29
CA ARG A 649 29.31 13.54 59.49
C ARG A 649 27.86 13.08 59.34
N TYR A 650 27.35 13.08 58.12
CA TYR A 650 25.96 12.78 57.80
C TYR A 650 25.87 11.76 56.66
N TYR A 651 24.94 10.82 56.76
CA TYR A 651 24.65 9.84 55.71
C TYR A 651 23.42 10.26 54.93
N VAL A 652 23.48 10.25 53.60
CA VAL A 652 22.32 10.43 52.73
C VAL A 652 21.96 9.08 52.08
N GLY A 653 20.69 8.71 52.16
CA GLY A 653 20.19 7.43 51.69
C GLY A 653 20.19 7.29 50.16
N TYR A 654 19.71 6.16 49.67
CA TYR A 654 19.57 5.90 48.22
C TYR A 654 18.67 6.92 47.48
N ASP A 655 17.72 7.52 48.20
CA ASP A 655 16.85 8.61 47.74
C ASP A 655 17.51 10.01 47.82
N GLY A 656 18.68 10.12 48.44
CA GLY A 656 19.41 11.36 48.70
C GLY A 656 18.96 12.12 49.94
N VAL A 657 17.95 11.60 50.65
CA VAL A 657 17.46 12.21 51.89
C VAL A 657 18.48 11.95 53.00
N TRP A 658 18.77 12.98 53.78
CA TRP A 658 19.55 12.85 55.02
C TRP A 658 18.86 11.85 55.94
N GLN A 659 19.58 10.78 56.26
CA GLN A 659 19.14 9.81 57.24
C GLN A 659 19.71 10.21 58.61
N PRO A 660 18.87 10.50 59.61
CA PRO A 660 19.31 10.59 61.00
C PRO A 660 19.98 9.27 61.40
N LYS A 661 20.93 9.30 62.34
CA LYS A 661 21.40 8.07 62.99
C LYS A 661 20.21 7.44 63.72
N LEU A 662 19.72 6.31 63.19
CA LEU A 662 18.48 5.67 63.63
C LEU A 662 18.71 4.70 64.80
N ASP A 663 17.73 4.66 65.71
CA ASP A 663 17.75 3.86 66.93
C ASP A 663 17.12 2.47 66.74
N GLY A 664 17.46 1.52 67.63
CA GLY A 664 17.12 0.10 67.48
C GLY A 664 15.62 -0.27 67.51
N LYS A 665 14.71 0.71 67.60
CA LYS A 665 13.26 0.47 67.64
C LYS A 665 12.70 0.10 66.27
N GLN A 666 13.20 0.69 65.18
CA GLN A 666 12.66 0.46 63.83
C GLN A 666 12.92 -0.96 63.31
N TYR A 667 14.12 -1.50 63.54
CA TYR A 667 14.47 -2.89 63.20
C TYR A 667 13.54 -3.92 63.87
N ASN A 668 13.23 -3.71 65.15
CA ASN A 668 12.32 -4.56 65.91
C ASN A 668 10.86 -4.47 65.40
N ALA A 669 10.41 -3.31 64.94
CA ALA A 669 9.10 -3.15 64.33
C ALA A 669 9.02 -3.89 62.98
N ALA A 670 9.99 -3.70 62.09
CA ALA A 670 10.02 -4.38 60.79
C ALA A 670 10.11 -5.91 60.93
N LEU A 671 10.91 -6.42 61.88
CA LEU A 671 11.01 -7.85 62.14
C LEU A 671 9.68 -8.46 62.62
N LYS A 672 8.95 -7.77 63.51
CA LYS A 672 7.61 -8.20 63.94
C LYS A 672 6.61 -8.22 62.76
N THR A 673 6.63 -7.21 61.90
CA THR A 673 5.78 -7.17 60.70
C THR A 673 6.15 -8.29 59.71
N ALA A 674 7.45 -8.56 59.51
CA ALA A 674 7.93 -9.66 58.69
C ALA A 674 7.48 -11.03 59.23
N GLN A 675 7.52 -11.22 60.54
CA GLN A 675 6.99 -12.42 61.21
C GLN A 675 5.47 -12.59 61.01
N ALA A 676 4.69 -11.50 61.05
CA ALA A 676 3.26 -11.55 60.76
C ALA A 676 2.98 -11.98 59.31
N TYR A 677 3.71 -11.41 58.34
CA TYR A 677 3.60 -11.81 56.93
C TYR A 677 4.09 -13.23 56.65
N ASN A 678 5.04 -13.75 57.44
CA ASN A 678 5.46 -15.14 57.36
C ASN A 678 4.37 -16.12 57.81
N ARG A 679 3.56 -15.77 58.82
CA ARG A 679 2.45 -16.61 59.33
C ARG A 679 1.34 -16.85 58.31
N ILE A 680 1.20 -15.98 57.31
CA ILE A 680 0.27 -16.17 56.17
C ILE A 680 0.97 -16.76 54.93
N HIS A 681 2.15 -17.35 55.12
CA HIS A 681 2.90 -18.13 54.15
C HIS A 681 3.25 -17.39 52.86
N LEU A 682 3.80 -16.17 53.00
CA LEU A 682 4.33 -15.42 51.85
C LEU A 682 5.76 -15.84 51.49
N SER A 683 6.15 -15.59 50.23
CA SER A 683 7.52 -15.74 49.77
C SER A 683 8.44 -14.65 50.32
N LYS A 684 9.74 -14.92 50.41
CA LYS A 684 10.78 -13.97 50.84
C LYS A 684 10.66 -12.60 50.14
N LYS A 685 10.46 -12.64 48.82
CA LYS A 685 10.31 -11.44 47.98
C LYS A 685 9.02 -10.68 48.29
N ARG A 686 7.92 -11.38 48.52
CA ARG A 686 6.63 -10.76 48.84
C ARG A 686 6.60 -10.12 50.23
N ILE A 687 7.26 -10.74 51.22
CA ILE A 687 7.43 -10.12 52.55
C ILE A 687 8.24 -8.83 52.44
N TYR A 688 9.35 -8.83 51.69
CA TYR A 688 10.15 -7.63 51.45
C TYR A 688 9.33 -6.51 50.78
N GLU A 689 8.59 -6.82 49.71
CA GLU A 689 7.70 -5.85 49.04
C GLU A 689 6.67 -5.24 49.99
N MET A 690 6.09 -6.03 50.91
CA MET A 690 5.13 -5.52 51.88
C MET A 690 5.77 -4.64 52.96
N LEU A 691 7.00 -4.95 53.41
CA LEU A 691 7.71 -4.08 54.37
C LEU A 691 8.00 -2.68 53.76
N ILE A 692 8.38 -2.63 52.49
CA ILE A 692 8.55 -1.36 51.77
C ILE A 692 7.21 -0.62 51.63
N PHE A 693 6.11 -1.34 51.38
CA PHE A 693 4.76 -0.75 51.30
C PHE A 693 4.26 -0.19 52.63
N GLU A 694 4.57 -0.85 53.75
CA GLU A 694 4.30 -0.40 55.13
C GLU A 694 5.18 0.79 55.58
N GLY A 695 6.03 1.31 54.68
CA GLY A 695 6.85 2.49 54.94
C GLY A 695 8.20 2.23 55.62
N PHE A 696 8.62 0.97 55.77
CA PHE A 696 9.99 0.68 56.22
C PHE A 696 10.99 0.99 55.10
N ASN A 697 12.12 1.61 55.46
CA ASN A 697 13.22 1.83 54.51
C ASN A 697 13.88 0.48 54.11
N SER A 698 14.63 0.51 53.00
CA SER A 698 15.27 -0.67 52.41
C SER A 698 16.13 -1.45 53.41
N ASP A 699 16.92 -0.76 54.22
CA ASP A 699 17.86 -1.39 55.16
C ASP A 699 17.13 -2.07 56.31
N THR A 700 16.06 -1.45 56.82
CA THR A 700 15.22 -2.02 57.89
C THR A 700 14.41 -3.22 57.36
N ALA A 701 13.89 -3.14 56.13
CA ALA A 701 13.21 -4.25 55.48
C ALA A 701 14.17 -5.43 55.18
N GLN A 702 15.38 -5.14 54.71
CA GLN A 702 16.40 -6.17 54.44
C GLN A 702 16.93 -6.80 55.72
N TYR A 703 17.14 -6.00 56.78
CA TYR A 703 17.45 -6.49 58.12
C TYR A 703 16.37 -7.47 58.60
N ALA A 704 15.09 -7.08 58.52
CA ALA A 704 13.98 -7.93 58.93
C ALA A 704 13.95 -9.26 58.16
N ILE A 705 14.14 -9.22 56.83
CA ILE A 705 14.20 -10.43 56.00
C ILE A 705 15.40 -11.34 56.36
N ASN A 706 16.55 -10.76 56.71
CA ASN A 706 17.74 -11.52 57.10
C ASN A 706 17.57 -12.18 58.48
N HIS A 707 16.86 -11.54 59.41
CA HIS A 707 16.65 -12.03 60.78
C HIS A 707 15.34 -12.82 60.96
N LEU A 708 14.49 -12.90 59.93
CA LEU A 708 13.21 -13.62 59.98
C LEU A 708 13.36 -15.15 60.07
N GLN A 709 14.46 -15.71 59.57
CA GLN A 709 14.78 -17.16 59.60
C GLN A 709 13.61 -18.09 59.14
N ALA A 710 12.83 -17.65 58.14
CA ALA A 710 11.68 -18.42 57.66
C ALA A 710 12.04 -19.56 56.69
N ASP A 711 11.33 -20.69 56.82
CA ASP A 711 11.30 -21.74 55.81
C ASP A 711 10.29 -21.40 54.69
N TYR A 712 10.82 -20.83 53.61
CA TYR A 712 10.04 -20.45 52.44
C TYR A 712 9.57 -21.66 51.60
N LYS A 713 10.21 -22.83 51.72
CA LYS A 713 9.74 -24.07 51.09
C LYS A 713 8.48 -24.59 51.80
N ALA A 714 8.46 -24.54 53.13
CA ALA A 714 7.27 -24.84 53.92
C ALA A 714 6.12 -23.86 53.61
N ASN A 715 6.41 -22.55 53.46
CA ASN A 715 5.41 -21.57 53.04
C ASN A 715 4.80 -21.86 51.66
N ALA A 716 5.64 -22.20 50.67
CA ALA A 716 5.18 -22.57 49.33
C ALA A 716 4.26 -23.81 49.37
N LEU A 717 4.60 -24.82 50.19
CA LEU A 717 3.78 -26.01 50.40
C LEU A 717 2.45 -25.70 51.10
N ALA A 718 2.45 -24.81 52.11
CA ALA A 718 1.23 -24.37 52.78
C ALA A 718 0.27 -23.63 51.81
N LYS A 719 0.81 -22.74 50.97
CA LYS A 719 0.06 -22.09 49.88
C LYS A 719 -0.47 -23.08 48.85
N ALA A 720 0.34 -24.05 48.42
CA ALA A 720 -0.07 -25.13 47.52
C ALA A 720 -1.26 -25.93 48.07
N ARG A 721 -1.21 -26.31 49.35
CA ARG A 721 -2.30 -27.00 50.05
C ARG A 721 -3.56 -26.12 50.14
N GLY A 722 -3.41 -24.82 50.35
CA GLY A 722 -4.51 -23.85 50.31
C GLY A 722 -5.23 -23.83 48.95
N TYR A 723 -4.49 -23.67 47.86
CA TYR A 723 -5.05 -23.68 46.49
C TYR A 723 -5.69 -25.01 46.11
N ARG A 724 -5.11 -26.14 46.56
CA ARG A 724 -5.71 -27.46 46.39
C ARG A 724 -7.05 -27.55 47.13
N LYS A 725 -7.08 -27.21 48.42
CA LYS A 725 -8.25 -27.36 49.30
C LYS A 725 -9.42 -26.43 48.96
N HIS A 726 -9.14 -25.19 48.58
CA HIS A 726 -10.18 -24.16 48.41
C HIS A 726 -10.55 -23.87 46.95
N ASN A 727 -9.72 -24.27 45.99
CA ASN A 727 -9.94 -23.97 44.57
C ASN A 727 -9.81 -25.18 43.64
N ASN A 728 -9.52 -26.39 44.15
CA ASN A 728 -9.31 -27.61 43.38
C ASN A 728 -8.32 -27.45 42.20
N PHE A 729 -7.28 -26.62 42.37
CA PHE A 729 -6.30 -26.39 41.31
C PHE A 729 -5.39 -27.59 41.07
N SER A 730 -5.12 -27.90 39.81
CA SER A 730 -4.16 -28.94 39.39
C SER A 730 -2.72 -28.61 39.83
N LYS A 731 -1.84 -29.62 39.90
CA LYS A 731 -0.43 -29.42 40.30
C LYS A 731 0.26 -28.37 39.42
N THR A 732 0.02 -28.38 38.10
CA THR A 732 0.49 -27.35 37.15
C THR A 732 -0.04 -25.95 37.48
N LYS A 733 -1.34 -25.78 37.67
CA LYS A 733 -1.93 -24.45 37.94
C LYS A 733 -1.46 -23.86 39.28
N ILE A 734 -1.22 -24.73 40.28
CA ILE A 734 -0.63 -24.32 41.56
C ILE A 734 0.81 -23.83 41.35
N TYR A 735 1.62 -24.55 40.56
CA TYR A 735 2.99 -24.13 40.24
C TYR A 735 3.05 -22.76 39.56
N ASP A 736 2.17 -22.51 38.58
CA ASP A 736 2.08 -21.24 37.86
C ASP A 736 1.69 -20.08 38.80
N TRP A 737 0.83 -20.33 39.79
CA TRP A 737 0.41 -19.33 40.78
C TRP A 737 1.51 -19.02 41.80
N LEU A 738 2.19 -20.06 42.32
CA LEU A 738 3.31 -19.92 43.25
C LEU A 738 4.47 -19.13 42.61
N THR A 739 4.83 -19.47 41.37
CA THR A 739 5.93 -18.82 40.63
C THR A 739 5.54 -17.50 39.96
N SER A 740 4.25 -17.13 39.96
CA SER A 740 3.77 -15.92 39.31
C SER A 740 4.46 -14.67 39.86
N PRO A 741 5.04 -13.79 39.01
CA PRO A 741 5.71 -12.57 39.44
C PRO A 741 4.75 -11.50 40.00
N TRP A 742 3.43 -11.77 39.96
CA TRP A 742 2.37 -10.86 40.40
C TRP A 742 1.62 -11.36 41.66
N ILE A 743 1.56 -12.68 41.89
CA ILE A 743 0.74 -13.30 42.94
C ILE A 743 1.61 -13.61 44.16
N ASP A 744 2.18 -14.81 44.25
CA ASP A 744 2.93 -15.26 45.44
C ASP A 744 4.45 -15.07 45.32
N LYS A 745 5.02 -15.07 44.11
CA LYS A 745 6.44 -14.79 43.81
C LYS A 745 7.46 -15.72 44.50
N PHE A 746 7.11 -16.98 44.74
CA PHE A 746 8.09 -17.99 45.15
C PHE A 746 9.12 -18.26 44.05
N THR A 747 10.30 -18.70 44.46
CA THR A 747 11.31 -19.24 43.54
C THR A 747 10.80 -20.53 42.88
N LYS A 748 11.40 -20.92 41.75
CA LYS A 748 11.03 -22.16 41.06
C LYS A 748 11.35 -23.37 41.94
N GLU A 749 12.41 -23.28 42.73
CA GLU A 749 12.91 -24.30 43.65
C GLU A 749 11.93 -24.52 44.81
N GLU A 750 11.41 -23.45 45.42
CA GLU A 750 10.36 -23.50 46.45
C GLU A 750 9.03 -24.04 45.88
N ALA A 751 8.62 -23.58 44.69
CA ALA A 751 7.41 -24.05 44.05
C ALA A 751 7.49 -25.52 43.60
N ASN A 752 8.63 -25.96 43.06
CA ASN A 752 8.86 -27.37 42.72
C ASN A 752 8.83 -28.26 43.96
N TYR A 753 9.49 -27.84 45.04
CA TYR A 753 9.41 -28.54 46.33
C TYR A 753 7.95 -28.65 46.81
N ALA A 754 7.20 -27.54 46.76
CA ALA A 754 5.80 -27.52 47.15
C ALA A 754 4.94 -28.48 46.32
N ILE A 755 5.14 -28.58 45.00
CA ILE A 755 4.41 -29.53 44.14
C ILE A 755 4.79 -30.99 44.41
N GLN A 756 6.07 -31.28 44.64
CA GLN A 756 6.55 -32.63 44.96
C GLN A 756 5.98 -33.15 46.28
N HIS A 757 5.82 -32.27 47.27
CA HIS A 757 5.29 -32.61 48.61
C HIS A 757 3.79 -32.32 48.76
N LEU A 758 3.13 -31.91 47.66
CA LEU A 758 1.68 -31.84 47.57
C LEU A 758 1.17 -33.24 47.24
N GLY A 759 0.60 -33.91 48.25
CA GLY A 759 -0.19 -35.13 48.08
C GLY A 759 -1.28 -34.96 47.02
N ASP A 760 -1.78 -36.08 46.51
CA ASP A 760 -2.69 -36.10 45.35
C ASP A 760 -4.07 -35.47 45.62
#